data_AF-A0A8T3AJW2-F1
#
_entry.id   AF-A0A8T3AJW2-F1
#
_cell.length_a   1.000
_cell.length_b   1.000
_cell.length_c   1.000
_cell.angle_alpha   90.00
_cell.angle_beta   90.00
_cell.angle_gamma   90.00
#
_symmetry.space_group_name_H-M   'P 1'
#
loop_
_entity.id
_entity.type
_entity.pdbx_description
1 polymer ?
#
loop_
_entity_poly.entity_id
_entity_poly.type
_entity_poly.pdbx_seq_one_letter_code
_entity_poly.pdbx_strand_id
1 'polypeptide(L)'
;MAALRGSLSCPLHQRSSLFPQSSLFLSGGEQSRLNLLPLKQRKLVSGKARRSRVTGTMIVDRPVASALVEKENPVKFKVRAAITIKRKKKQSMKEKMETQLDAFGDRIGQSIVLELVGTEIDPRTKRAKTSKEAILKDWFNKKDLKTAKVVYSAEFMVDSSFGEPGAITVLNRHNKEFFLESIVVEGFSCGPVHFTCDSWVQSIKDQPKKRIFFTNKPYLPSETPPGLKELRERDLKEIRGDGKGERKLTDRVYDFDVYNDLGNPDKGSEYVRPVLGGDEKPYPRRCRTGRQPSNTDSRIESRIEYPVPTYVPRDEAFEETKQETLAEGALKAMLHNFMPSIVASIDPSANDLKCFHEFDNLFKEGIKLKKGIEDNLLKKIPLMNKIQDSTEALLRYDTPHIITKDKFAWLRDDEFARQTLAGINPVNIERLQEFPPVSKLDPAVYGPPESAIKEAHIVGQLDGMTVKQAIEENRLFILDFHDIYLPFLDRINAMDGRKAYATRTIFFLTSLGTLKPIAIELSLPLMTSRAKRVLTPPSDATSNWLWQLAKAHVSANDAGVHQLVNHWLRTHACIEPFIISAHRQLSIMHPIFKLLKPHMRYNMEINAIARQFLINAGGVIESSFTPGPVSLDISSAFYEEHWRFDQEGLPADLIRRFAIFCY
;
A
#
# COMPACT_ATOMS: atom_id res chain seq x y z
N MET A 1 -15.46 47.20 36.06
CA MET A 1 -14.50 48.26 35.70
C MET A 1 -13.29 47.58 35.07
N ALA A 2 -13.27 47.52 33.74
CA ALA A 2 -12.47 48.38 32.82
C ALA A 2 -11.05 47.78 32.61
N ALA A 3 -10.82 46.97 31.56
CA ALA A 3 -10.53 47.32 30.14
C ALA A 3 -9.06 47.78 29.94
N LEU A 4 -8.22 47.16 29.09
CA LEU A 4 -8.12 47.23 27.61
C LEU A 4 -7.17 46.10 27.13
N ARG A 5 -7.37 45.33 26.04
CA ARG A 5 -7.45 45.56 24.58
C ARG A 5 -6.17 46.12 23.89
N GLY A 6 -5.66 45.36 22.91
CA GLY A 6 -4.74 45.74 21.81
C GLY A 6 -3.85 44.54 21.39
N SER A 7 -4.22 43.68 20.43
CA SER A 7 -4.22 43.78 18.94
C SER A 7 -2.84 43.92 18.27
N LEU A 8 -2.67 43.15 17.18
CA LEU A 8 -1.61 43.11 16.13
C LEU A 8 -0.66 41.90 16.32
N SER A 9 -0.25 41.10 15.34
CA SER A 9 -0.58 40.91 13.92
C SER A 9 0.22 39.65 13.48
N CYS A 10 -0.23 38.95 12.43
CA CYS A 10 0.40 37.73 11.87
C CYS A 10 1.89 37.92 11.47
N PRO A 11 2.64 36.83 11.24
CA PRO A 11 2.82 36.46 9.84
C PRO A 11 2.53 34.99 9.52
N LEU A 12 1.98 34.85 8.32
CA LEU A 12 1.70 33.64 7.57
C LEU A 12 2.99 32.91 7.13
N HIS A 13 2.77 31.62 6.80
CA HIS A 13 3.52 30.75 5.89
C HIS A 13 4.74 29.97 6.39
N GLN A 14 4.57 28.64 6.46
CA GLN A 14 5.06 27.73 5.43
C GLN A 14 4.14 26.49 5.34
N ARG A 15 3.24 26.49 4.34
CA ARG A 15 2.56 25.28 3.85
C ARG A 15 3.25 24.92 2.54
N SER A 16 3.87 23.75 2.45
CA SER A 16 4.40 23.19 1.21
C SER A 16 3.26 22.59 0.40
N SER A 17 2.75 23.35 -0.57
CA SER A 17 1.83 22.88 -1.60
C SER A 17 2.61 22.33 -2.80
N LEU A 18 2.50 21.03 -3.06
CA LEU A 18 2.95 20.41 -4.31
C LEU A 18 1.75 20.02 -5.17
N PHE A 19 1.03 21.01 -5.73
CA PHE A 19 0.22 20.86 -6.95
C PHE A 19 0.06 22.25 -7.61
N PRO A 20 0.23 22.38 -8.95
CA PRO A 20 0.06 23.65 -9.63
C PRO A 20 -1.43 23.96 -9.89
N GLN A 21 -1.87 25.12 -9.42
CA GLN A 21 -3.15 25.72 -9.78
C GLN A 21 -3.07 26.32 -11.20
N SER A 22 -4.10 26.07 -12.00
CA SER A 22 -4.52 26.97 -13.06
C SER A 22 -5.95 27.38 -12.74
N SER A 23 -6.20 28.68 -12.66
CA SER A 23 -7.53 29.26 -12.51
C SER A 23 -7.73 30.30 -13.60
N LEU A 24 -8.80 30.13 -14.39
CA LEU A 24 -9.48 31.24 -15.05
C LEU A 24 -11.00 31.00 -14.91
N PHE A 25 -11.60 31.98 -14.26
CA PHE A 25 -12.99 32.31 -13.98
C PHE A 25 -14.08 31.70 -14.87
N LEU A 26 -15.20 31.33 -14.24
CA LEU A 26 -16.51 31.98 -14.41
C LEU A 26 -17.45 31.61 -13.26
N SER A 27 -18.01 32.64 -12.63
CA SER A 27 -19.06 32.60 -11.61
C SER A 27 -20.42 32.30 -12.23
N GLY A 28 -21.28 31.59 -11.52
CA GLY A 28 -22.70 31.47 -11.84
C GLY A 28 -23.30 30.26 -11.16
N GLY A 29 -23.89 30.46 -9.98
CA GLY A 29 -24.65 29.42 -9.30
C GLY A 29 -25.99 29.20 -9.95
N GLU A 30 -26.47 27.96 -9.94
CA GLU A 30 -27.88 27.65 -9.69
C GLU A 30 -28.03 26.17 -9.35
N GLN A 31 -28.82 25.92 -8.30
CA GLN A 31 -29.24 24.61 -7.84
C GLN A 31 -30.13 23.95 -8.91
N SER A 32 -29.85 22.70 -9.27
CA SER A 32 -30.90 21.84 -9.84
C SER A 32 -30.77 20.41 -9.34
N ARG A 33 -31.82 19.98 -8.64
CA ARG A 33 -32.08 18.60 -8.23
C ARG A 33 -32.33 17.77 -9.49
N LEU A 34 -31.56 16.70 -9.69
CA LEU A 34 -31.84 15.70 -10.71
C LEU A 34 -32.71 14.59 -10.11
N ASN A 35 -34.00 14.64 -10.41
CA ASN A 35 -34.94 13.56 -10.18
C ASN A 35 -34.68 12.42 -11.18
N LEU A 36 -34.43 11.21 -10.67
CA LEU A 36 -34.40 9.97 -11.42
C LEU A 36 -35.83 9.48 -11.67
N LEU A 37 -36.19 9.23 -12.93
CA LEU A 37 -37.40 8.48 -13.31
C LEU A 37 -37.03 7.36 -14.30
N PRO A 38 -37.80 6.25 -14.34
CA PRO A 38 -37.31 4.94 -14.79
C PRO A 38 -37.61 4.64 -16.26
N LEU A 39 -36.71 3.85 -16.88
CA LEU A 39 -36.88 3.30 -18.23
C LEU A 39 -38.09 2.34 -18.30
N LYS A 40 -39.03 2.61 -19.23
CA LYS A 40 -40.05 1.66 -19.69
C LYS A 40 -39.67 1.08 -21.06
N GLN A 41 -39.62 -0.25 -21.12
CA GLN A 41 -39.54 -1.07 -22.33
C GLN A 41 -40.69 -0.77 -23.30
N ARG A 42 -40.43 -0.73 -24.61
CA ARG A 42 -41.46 -0.76 -25.66
C ARG A 42 -41.30 -1.99 -26.56
N LYS A 43 -42.42 -2.73 -26.67
CA LYS A 43 -42.65 -3.91 -27.51
C LYS A 43 -42.70 -3.54 -29.01
N LEU A 44 -42.24 -4.48 -29.85
CA LEU A 44 -42.51 -4.52 -31.28
C LEU A 44 -43.99 -4.84 -31.56
N VAL A 45 -44.55 -4.19 -32.59
CA VAL A 45 -45.77 -4.66 -33.29
C VAL A 45 -45.57 -4.49 -34.80
N SER A 46 -45.93 -5.55 -35.54
CA SER A 46 -45.90 -5.64 -37.00
C SER A 46 -47.15 -5.04 -37.66
N GLY A 47 -47.02 -4.51 -38.88
CA GLY A 47 -48.15 -4.24 -39.78
C GLY A 47 -47.71 -4.12 -41.24
N LYS A 48 -48.34 -4.90 -42.13
CA LYS A 48 -48.04 -5.03 -43.58
C LYS A 48 -48.86 -4.07 -44.46
N ALA A 49 -48.19 -3.56 -45.50
CA ALA A 49 -48.57 -3.37 -46.93
C ALA A 49 -49.75 -2.46 -47.36
N ARG A 50 -49.52 -1.56 -48.35
CA ARG A 50 -49.82 -1.75 -49.79
C ARG A 50 -49.26 -0.62 -50.69
N ARG A 51 -49.07 -0.96 -51.97
CA ARG A 51 -48.34 -0.27 -53.08
C ARG A 51 -49.11 0.87 -53.76
N SER A 52 -48.36 1.77 -54.41
CA SER A 52 -48.72 2.42 -55.67
C SER A 52 -47.45 2.66 -56.54
N ARG A 53 -47.54 2.35 -57.84
CA ARG A 53 -46.53 2.51 -58.91
C ARG A 53 -46.49 3.95 -59.43
N VAL A 54 -45.38 4.40 -60.02
CA VAL A 54 -45.35 5.01 -61.38
C VAL A 54 -43.91 4.98 -61.96
N THR A 55 -43.90 4.74 -63.28
CA THR A 55 -42.89 4.65 -64.37
C THR A 55 -41.42 5.04 -64.19
N GLY A 56 -40.58 4.23 -64.84
CA GLY A 56 -39.16 4.51 -65.05
C GLY A 56 -38.84 5.24 -66.35
N THR A 57 -37.60 5.71 -66.39
CA THR A 57 -36.87 6.13 -67.58
C THR A 57 -35.43 5.64 -67.39
N MET A 58 -34.97 4.78 -68.30
CA MET A 58 -33.57 4.38 -68.36
C MET A 58 -32.74 5.54 -68.89
N ILE A 59 -31.74 5.97 -68.12
CA ILE A 59 -30.63 6.76 -68.62
C ILE A 59 -29.38 5.88 -68.46
N VAL A 60 -28.71 5.68 -69.58
CA VAL A 60 -27.48 4.90 -69.71
C VAL A 60 -26.35 5.68 -69.04
N ASP A 61 -25.79 5.14 -67.96
CA ASP A 61 -24.58 5.68 -67.34
C ASP A 61 -23.39 5.45 -68.28
N ARG A 62 -22.85 6.56 -68.81
CA ARG A 62 -21.50 6.60 -69.38
C ARG A 62 -20.49 6.35 -68.25
N PRO A 63 -19.44 5.56 -68.48
CA PRO A 63 -18.36 5.44 -67.50
C PRO A 63 -17.58 6.76 -67.49
N VAL A 64 -17.77 7.56 -66.45
CA VAL A 64 -16.81 8.62 -66.14
C VAL A 64 -15.57 7.91 -65.62
N ALA A 65 -14.52 7.93 -66.44
CA ALA A 65 -13.19 7.48 -66.09
C ALA A 65 -12.82 8.05 -64.72
N SER A 66 -12.52 7.18 -63.76
CA SER A 66 -11.88 7.61 -62.52
C SER A 66 -10.56 8.25 -62.92
N ALA A 67 -10.49 9.58 -62.83
CA ALA A 67 -9.22 10.27 -62.85
C ALA A 67 -8.35 9.59 -61.79
N LEU A 68 -7.28 8.93 -62.25
CA LEU A 68 -6.19 8.49 -61.40
C LEU A 68 -5.69 9.75 -60.72
N VAL A 69 -6.14 9.99 -59.48
CA VAL A 69 -5.47 10.93 -58.59
C VAL A 69 -4.08 10.33 -58.43
N GLU A 70 -3.11 10.91 -59.12
CA GLU A 70 -1.70 10.68 -58.84
C GLU A 70 -1.53 10.91 -57.34
N LYS A 71 -1.24 9.83 -56.60
CA LYS A 71 -0.89 9.93 -55.19
C LYS A 71 0.39 10.75 -55.13
N GLU A 72 0.26 12.02 -54.78
CA GLU A 72 1.41 12.85 -54.42
C GLU A 72 2.26 12.06 -53.42
N ASN A 73 3.55 11.92 -53.74
CA ASN A 73 4.48 11.27 -52.84
C ASN A 73 4.48 12.09 -51.55
N PRO A 74 4.16 11.49 -50.41
CA PRO A 74 4.01 12.26 -49.21
C PRO A 74 5.32 12.98 -48.84
N VAL A 75 5.19 14.28 -48.58
CA VAL A 75 6.30 15.15 -48.22
C VAL A 75 6.82 14.75 -46.84
N LYS A 76 8.14 14.60 -46.73
CA LYS A 76 8.80 14.31 -45.45
C LYS A 76 9.11 15.60 -44.72
N PHE A 77 8.79 15.65 -43.43
CA PHE A 77 9.10 16.78 -42.57
C PHE A 77 9.83 16.32 -41.30
N LYS A 78 10.50 17.28 -40.65
CA LYS A 78 11.26 17.06 -39.42
C LYS A 78 10.40 17.41 -38.22
N VAL A 79 10.39 16.53 -37.22
CA VAL A 79 9.85 16.81 -35.89
C VAL A 79 10.94 16.64 -34.85
N ARG A 80 10.86 17.43 -33.78
CA ARG A 80 11.86 17.46 -32.71
C ARG A 80 11.26 16.91 -31.42
N ALA A 81 12.02 16.10 -30.70
CA ALA A 81 11.63 15.63 -29.38
C ALA A 81 12.57 16.17 -28.31
N ALA A 82 11.99 16.59 -27.19
CA ALA A 82 12.65 16.83 -25.93
C ALA A 82 12.44 15.64 -25.00
N ILE A 83 13.53 15.02 -24.55
CA ILE A 83 13.53 13.81 -23.72
C ILE A 83 14.08 14.18 -22.34
N THR A 84 13.25 14.07 -21.31
CA THR A 84 13.65 14.37 -19.92
C THR A 84 14.04 13.10 -19.17
N ILE A 85 15.27 13.08 -18.66
CA ILE A 85 15.84 11.95 -17.91
C ILE A 85 16.21 12.41 -16.50
N LYS A 86 15.81 11.62 -15.51
CA LYS A 86 16.15 11.83 -14.09
C LYS A 86 17.42 11.05 -13.75
N ARG A 87 18.40 11.72 -13.16
CA ARG A 87 19.66 11.12 -12.70
C ARG A 87 19.53 10.65 -11.25
N LYS A 88 20.17 9.53 -10.93
CA LYS A 88 20.38 9.07 -9.55
C LYS A 88 21.18 10.10 -8.76
N LYS A 89 20.81 10.36 -7.49
CA LYS A 89 21.55 11.29 -6.61
C LYS A 89 22.85 10.65 -6.12
N LYS A 90 22.81 9.35 -5.81
CA LYS A 90 23.97 8.57 -5.35
C LYS A 90 24.36 7.53 -6.40
N GLN A 91 25.63 7.50 -6.77
CA GLN A 91 26.19 6.51 -7.68
C GLN A 91 27.40 5.84 -7.04
N SER A 92 27.43 4.52 -7.08
CA SER A 92 28.62 3.73 -6.75
C SER A 92 29.77 3.98 -7.73
N MET A 93 31.00 3.61 -7.35
CA MET A 93 32.18 3.76 -8.22
C MET A 93 32.01 2.98 -9.54
N LYS A 94 31.45 1.77 -9.48
CA LYS A 94 31.10 0.97 -10.65
C LYS A 94 30.12 1.71 -11.57
N GLU A 95 29.04 2.26 -11.01
CA GLU A 95 28.06 3.02 -11.80
C GLU A 95 28.66 4.28 -12.44
N LYS A 96 29.61 4.95 -11.77
CA LYS A 96 30.33 6.09 -12.36
C LYS A 96 31.18 5.66 -13.55
N MET A 97 31.88 4.54 -13.45
CA MET A 97 32.65 3.98 -14.56
C MET A 97 31.75 3.60 -15.75
N GLU A 98 30.63 2.91 -15.49
CA GLU A 98 29.64 2.57 -16.52
C GLU A 98 29.05 3.82 -17.18
N THR A 99 28.74 4.88 -16.41
CA THR A 99 28.24 6.15 -16.94
C THR A 99 29.25 6.81 -17.89
N GLN A 100 30.55 6.74 -17.57
CA GLN A 100 31.59 7.23 -18.47
C GLN A 100 31.67 6.35 -19.73
N LEU A 101 31.67 5.02 -19.59
CA LEU A 101 31.67 4.11 -20.74
C LEU A 101 30.48 4.35 -21.67
N ASP A 102 29.29 4.55 -21.12
CA ASP A 102 28.08 4.86 -21.89
C ASP A 102 28.21 6.20 -22.61
N ALA A 103 28.78 7.22 -21.96
CA ALA A 103 29.04 8.50 -22.61
C ALA A 103 29.99 8.33 -23.81
N PHE A 104 31.08 7.59 -23.66
CA PHE A 104 32.00 7.33 -24.77
C PHE A 104 31.39 6.42 -25.85
N GLY A 105 30.55 5.45 -25.47
CA GLY A 105 29.79 4.59 -26.37
C GLY A 105 28.86 5.36 -27.30
N ASP A 106 28.23 6.44 -26.81
CA ASP A 106 27.36 7.31 -27.60
C ASP A 106 28.09 7.90 -28.84
N ARG A 107 29.38 8.23 -28.70
CA ARG A 107 30.21 8.75 -29.82
C ARG A 107 30.46 7.73 -30.93
N ILE A 108 30.35 6.44 -30.63
CA ILE A 108 30.57 5.32 -31.56
C ILE A 108 29.27 4.60 -31.96
N GLY A 109 28.11 5.22 -31.71
CA GLY A 109 26.80 4.73 -32.16
C GLY A 109 26.06 3.81 -31.19
N GLN A 110 26.62 3.57 -29.99
CA GLN A 110 25.94 2.92 -28.87
C GLN A 110 25.08 3.96 -28.14
N SER A 111 23.95 4.34 -28.75
CA SER A 111 23.09 5.40 -28.25
C SER A 111 21.66 4.92 -27.96
N ILE A 112 20.84 5.79 -27.39
CA ILE A 112 19.42 5.57 -27.18
C ILE A 112 18.68 5.81 -28.49
N VAL A 113 17.91 4.82 -28.92
CA VAL A 113 17.16 4.85 -30.17
C VAL A 113 15.68 4.99 -29.88
N LEU A 114 15.03 5.91 -30.59
CA LEU A 114 13.61 6.19 -30.47
C LEU A 114 12.90 5.97 -31.81
N GLU A 115 11.65 5.51 -31.77
CA GLU A 115 10.81 5.35 -32.95
C GLU A 115 9.36 5.70 -32.63
N LEU A 116 8.77 6.62 -33.39
CA LEU A 116 7.37 7.02 -33.24
C LEU A 116 6.46 6.00 -33.91
N VAL A 117 5.30 5.78 -33.31
CA VAL A 117 4.24 4.92 -33.85
C VAL A 117 2.93 5.70 -33.92
N GLY A 118 2.35 5.75 -35.12
CA GLY A 118 1.10 6.43 -35.41
C GLY A 118 -0.13 5.67 -34.93
N THR A 119 -1.24 6.38 -34.78
CA THR A 119 -2.55 5.81 -34.39
C THR A 119 -3.22 5.02 -35.52
N GLU A 120 -2.78 5.23 -36.76
CA GLU A 120 -3.35 4.62 -37.96
C GLU A 120 -2.53 3.44 -38.48
N ILE A 121 -3.21 2.56 -39.23
CA ILE A 121 -2.59 1.48 -39.99
C ILE A 121 -2.24 1.99 -41.39
N ASP A 122 -1.03 1.70 -41.86
CA ASP A 122 -0.64 1.90 -43.24
C ASP A 122 -1.44 0.94 -44.15
N PRO A 123 -2.22 1.45 -45.12
CA PRO A 123 -3.01 0.63 -46.03
C PRO A 123 -2.19 -0.38 -46.84
N ARG A 124 -0.91 -0.10 -47.10
CA ARG A 124 0.01 -0.93 -47.90
C ARG A 124 0.60 -2.06 -47.08
N THR A 125 1.16 -1.76 -45.91
CA THR A 125 1.85 -2.76 -45.08
C THR A 125 0.91 -3.50 -44.12
N LYS A 126 -0.31 -2.98 -43.92
CA LYS A 126 -1.27 -3.46 -42.90
C LYS A 126 -0.71 -3.43 -41.48
N ARG A 127 0.33 -2.61 -41.23
CA ARG A 127 0.94 -2.39 -39.92
C ARG A 127 0.79 -0.93 -39.49
N ALA A 128 1.04 -0.64 -38.22
CA ALA A 128 1.08 0.72 -37.73
C ALA A 128 2.13 1.55 -38.51
N LYS A 129 1.81 2.81 -38.80
CA LYS A 129 2.78 3.74 -39.40
C LYS A 129 3.90 4.02 -38.40
N THR A 130 5.16 3.81 -38.78
CA THR A 130 6.32 4.10 -37.91
C THR A 130 7.25 5.12 -38.54
N SER A 131 7.94 5.90 -37.71
CA SER A 131 9.00 6.79 -38.18
C SER A 131 10.27 6.00 -38.49
N LYS A 132 11.25 6.64 -39.15
CA LYS A 132 12.62 6.13 -39.07
C LYS A 132 13.13 6.21 -37.62
N GLU A 133 14.08 5.34 -37.29
CA GLU A 133 14.78 5.39 -36.01
C GLU A 133 15.50 6.74 -35.84
N ALA A 134 15.28 7.39 -34.70
CA ALA A 134 15.94 8.61 -34.29
C ALA A 134 16.93 8.30 -33.17
N ILE A 135 18.10 8.94 -33.23
CA ILE A 135 19.15 8.78 -32.23
C ILE A 135 19.10 9.98 -31.28
N LEU A 136 19.20 9.70 -29.98
CA LEU A 136 19.33 10.73 -28.95
C LEU A 136 20.65 11.50 -29.11
N LYS A 137 20.60 12.83 -29.07
CA LYS A 137 21.79 13.69 -29.20
C LYS A 137 22.25 14.23 -27.85
N ASP A 138 23.53 14.62 -27.80
CA ASP A 138 24.19 15.32 -26.69
C ASP A 138 24.35 14.52 -25.40
N TRP A 139 24.31 13.18 -25.44
CA TRP A 139 24.55 12.38 -24.23
C TRP A 139 25.96 12.62 -23.68
N PHE A 140 26.97 12.51 -24.53
CA PHE A 140 28.36 12.77 -24.15
C PHE A 140 28.57 14.20 -23.64
N ASN A 141 28.07 15.20 -24.37
CA ASN A 141 28.30 16.62 -24.05
C ASN A 141 27.70 17.02 -22.68
N LYS A 142 26.67 16.31 -22.24
CA LYS A 142 25.95 16.57 -20.98
C LYS A 142 26.37 15.65 -19.84
N LYS A 143 27.44 14.86 -19.98
CA LYS A 143 27.85 13.87 -18.96
C LYS A 143 28.17 14.51 -17.60
N ASP A 144 28.83 15.67 -17.59
CA ASP A 144 29.31 16.34 -16.38
C ASP A 144 28.27 17.26 -15.71
N LEU A 145 27.05 17.36 -16.26
CA LEU A 145 25.98 18.15 -15.65
C LEU A 145 25.54 17.55 -14.31
N LYS A 146 25.56 18.36 -13.26
CA LYS A 146 25.15 17.96 -11.90
C LYS A 146 23.66 18.14 -11.61
N THR A 147 22.84 18.40 -12.63
CA THR A 147 21.39 18.60 -12.45
C THR A 147 20.66 17.28 -12.28
N ALA A 148 19.65 17.25 -11.40
CA ALA A 148 18.84 16.05 -11.15
C ALA A 148 18.01 15.62 -12.36
N LYS A 149 17.66 16.57 -13.23
CA LYS A 149 16.96 16.35 -14.50
C LYS A 149 17.80 16.90 -15.64
N VAL A 150 17.89 16.15 -16.73
CA VAL A 150 18.59 16.56 -17.95
C VAL A 150 17.67 16.36 -19.14
N VAL A 151 17.59 17.39 -19.98
CA VAL A 151 16.81 17.35 -21.22
C VAL A 151 17.74 17.08 -22.39
N TYR A 152 17.41 16.07 -23.17
CA TYR A 152 18.08 15.66 -24.40
C TYR A 152 17.20 15.92 -25.61
N SER A 153 17.78 15.90 -26.82
CA SER A 153 17.03 16.11 -28.05
C SER A 153 17.14 14.93 -29.01
N ALA A 154 16.10 14.68 -29.79
CA ALA A 154 16.13 13.77 -30.92
C ALA A 154 15.33 14.38 -32.08
N GLU A 155 15.68 14.03 -33.32
CA GLU A 155 14.99 14.51 -34.52
C GLU A 155 14.46 13.32 -35.31
N PHE A 156 13.17 13.34 -35.65
CA PHE A 156 12.53 12.31 -36.46
C PHE A 156 12.23 12.87 -37.85
N MET A 157 12.44 12.02 -38.85
CA MET A 157 11.91 12.23 -40.19
C MET A 157 10.59 11.48 -40.29
N VAL A 158 9.50 12.23 -40.45
CA VAL A 158 8.15 11.69 -40.56
C VAL A 158 7.52 12.10 -41.88
N ASP A 159 6.60 11.26 -42.32
CA ASP A 159 5.87 11.42 -43.56
C ASP A 159 4.62 12.29 -43.32
N SER A 160 4.24 13.16 -44.26
CA SER A 160 2.99 13.95 -44.14
C SER A 160 1.74 13.09 -43.96
N SER A 161 1.76 11.84 -44.43
CA SER A 161 0.69 10.87 -44.20
C SER A 161 0.80 10.10 -42.86
N PHE A 162 1.79 10.40 -42.00
CA PHE A 162 2.02 9.70 -40.73
C PHE A 162 0.80 9.76 -39.78
N GLY A 163 0.05 10.87 -39.82
CA GLY A 163 -1.09 11.10 -38.94
C GLY A 163 -0.65 11.47 -37.52
N GLU A 164 -1.46 11.11 -36.52
CA GLU A 164 -1.19 11.43 -35.12
C GLU A 164 -0.28 10.37 -34.46
N PRO A 165 0.82 10.76 -33.77
CA PRO A 165 1.59 9.84 -32.94
C PRO A 165 0.79 9.37 -31.74
N GLY A 166 0.72 8.04 -31.54
CA GLY A 166 0.02 7.43 -30.41
C GLY A 166 0.94 6.74 -29.40
N ALA A 167 2.13 6.32 -29.84
CA ALA A 167 3.15 5.71 -28.99
C ALA A 167 4.55 6.09 -29.47
N ILE A 168 5.53 5.88 -28.58
CA ILE A 168 6.96 5.97 -28.88
C ILE A 168 7.65 4.76 -28.27
N THR A 169 8.54 4.15 -29.05
CA THR A 169 9.38 3.05 -28.56
C THR A 169 10.79 3.54 -28.28
N VAL A 170 11.42 2.97 -27.25
CA VAL A 170 12.75 3.37 -26.78
C VAL A 170 13.62 2.12 -26.62
N LEU A 171 14.79 2.12 -27.24
CA LEU A 171 15.81 1.07 -27.12
C LEU A 171 17.06 1.67 -26.48
N ASN A 172 17.51 1.08 -25.38
CA ASN A 172 18.68 1.54 -24.65
C ASN A 172 19.91 0.68 -24.96
N ARG A 173 20.77 1.15 -25.86
CA ARG A 173 22.04 0.45 -26.20
C ARG A 173 23.17 0.74 -25.22
N HIS A 174 22.94 1.55 -24.19
CA HIS A 174 23.91 1.78 -23.12
C HIS A 174 24.00 0.56 -22.20
N ASN A 175 25.05 0.51 -21.39
CA ASN A 175 25.26 -0.55 -20.41
C ASN A 175 24.31 -0.42 -19.22
N LYS A 176 23.97 0.82 -18.82
CA LYS A 176 23.13 1.09 -17.66
C LYS A 176 21.69 1.43 -18.03
N GLU A 177 20.75 1.02 -17.16
CA GLU A 177 19.40 1.58 -17.17
C GLU A 177 19.39 3.08 -16.80
N PHE A 178 18.38 3.81 -17.28
CA PHE A 178 18.13 5.20 -16.89
C PHE A 178 16.65 5.43 -16.62
N PHE A 179 16.32 6.45 -15.81
CA PHE A 179 14.93 6.80 -15.53
C PHE A 179 14.43 7.84 -16.53
N LEU A 180 13.48 7.43 -17.38
CA LEU A 180 12.82 8.29 -18.35
C LEU A 180 11.58 8.92 -17.71
N GLU A 181 11.59 10.24 -17.55
CA GLU A 181 10.47 10.97 -16.95
C GLU A 181 9.40 11.28 -18.00
N SER A 182 9.79 11.92 -19.11
CA SER A 182 8.83 12.31 -20.14
C SER A 182 9.49 12.51 -21.51
N ILE A 183 8.69 12.41 -22.57
CA ILE A 183 9.06 12.82 -23.91
C ILE A 183 8.00 13.79 -24.43
N VAL A 184 8.43 14.91 -25.01
CA VAL A 184 7.57 15.88 -25.70
C VAL A 184 8.02 16.00 -27.13
N VAL A 185 7.12 15.83 -28.09
CA VAL A 185 7.43 15.88 -29.53
C VAL A 185 6.69 17.05 -30.16
N GLU A 186 7.43 17.95 -30.80
CA GLU A 186 6.93 19.16 -31.45
C GLU A 186 7.08 19.08 -32.97
N GLY A 187 6.20 19.77 -33.69
CA GLY A 187 6.21 19.88 -35.16
C GLY A 187 5.09 19.14 -35.88
N PHE A 188 4.19 18.47 -35.15
CA PHE A 188 2.95 17.95 -35.73
C PHE A 188 1.88 19.05 -35.79
N SER A 189 0.97 18.94 -36.78
CA SER A 189 -0.16 19.86 -36.95
C SER A 189 -1.17 19.81 -35.80
N CYS A 190 -1.22 18.70 -35.06
CA CYS A 190 -2.05 18.54 -33.87
C CYS A 190 -1.47 19.21 -32.60
N GLY A 191 -0.32 19.89 -32.70
CA GLY A 191 0.39 20.49 -31.58
C GLY A 191 1.38 19.53 -30.91
N PRO A 192 1.95 19.93 -29.75
CA PRO A 192 2.92 19.11 -29.02
C PRO A 192 2.29 17.80 -28.51
N VAL A 193 2.98 16.69 -28.74
CA VAL A 193 2.57 15.35 -28.29
C VAL A 193 3.35 14.96 -27.04
N HIS A 194 2.63 14.62 -25.98
CA HIS A 194 3.20 14.33 -24.66
C HIS A 194 3.14 12.83 -24.33
N PHE A 195 4.28 12.30 -23.89
CA PHE A 195 4.45 10.96 -23.35
C PHE A 195 4.92 11.06 -21.90
N THR A 196 4.05 10.69 -20.95
CA THR A 196 4.39 10.60 -19.53
C THR A 196 4.89 9.19 -19.25
N CYS A 197 6.20 9.06 -19.04
CA CYS A 197 6.88 7.77 -19.00
C CYS A 197 7.02 7.25 -17.57
N ASP A 198 7.63 8.04 -16.69
CA ASP A 198 7.92 7.71 -15.28
C ASP A 198 8.38 6.27 -15.07
N SER A 199 9.41 5.84 -15.79
CA SER A 199 9.87 4.45 -15.78
C SER A 199 11.36 4.29 -16.07
N TRP A 200 11.94 3.25 -15.49
CA TRP A 200 13.31 2.83 -15.79
C TRP A 200 13.37 2.11 -17.13
N VAL A 201 14.29 2.50 -18.02
CA VAL A 201 14.54 1.86 -19.32
C VAL A 201 15.78 0.98 -19.22
N GLN A 202 15.58 -0.34 -19.21
CA GLN A 202 16.61 -1.37 -19.09
C GLN A 202 17.57 -1.36 -20.28
N SER A 203 18.84 -1.75 -20.07
CA SER A 203 19.79 -2.00 -21.15
C SER A 203 19.34 -3.16 -22.04
N ILE A 204 19.71 -3.15 -23.32
CA ILE A 204 19.52 -4.31 -24.21
C ILE A 204 20.17 -5.60 -23.72
N LYS A 205 21.16 -5.51 -22.81
CA LYS A 205 21.77 -6.68 -22.18
C LYS A 205 20.80 -7.41 -21.25
N ASP A 206 19.91 -6.65 -20.61
CA ASP A 206 18.92 -7.17 -19.68
C ASP A 206 17.57 -7.41 -20.37
N GLN A 207 17.15 -6.47 -21.22
CA GLN A 207 15.90 -6.51 -21.98
C GLN A 207 16.15 -6.11 -23.43
N PRO A 208 16.29 -7.06 -24.37
CA PRO A 208 16.60 -6.77 -25.77
C PRO A 208 15.43 -6.09 -26.52
N LYS A 209 14.22 -6.12 -25.97
CA LYS A 209 13.02 -5.55 -26.61
C LYS A 209 12.93 -4.05 -26.40
N LYS A 210 12.39 -3.34 -27.40
CA LYS A 210 12.08 -1.91 -27.31
C LYS A 210 11.00 -1.67 -26.25
N ARG A 211 11.23 -0.74 -25.33
CA ARG A 211 10.25 -0.27 -24.35
C ARG A 211 9.19 0.58 -25.04
N ILE A 212 7.93 0.40 -24.66
CA ILE A 212 6.79 1.10 -25.26
C ILE A 212 6.28 2.16 -24.30
N PHE A 213 6.02 3.36 -24.80
CA PHE A 213 5.37 4.44 -24.06
C PHE A 213 4.23 5.01 -24.91
N PHE A 214 3.05 5.16 -24.31
CA PHE A 214 1.87 5.70 -24.97
C PHE A 214 1.67 7.17 -24.62
N THR A 215 0.91 7.88 -25.44
CA THR A 215 0.44 9.23 -25.09
C THR A 215 -0.47 9.21 -23.86
N ASN A 216 -0.73 10.37 -23.27
CA ASN A 216 -1.64 10.47 -22.12
C ASN A 216 -3.12 10.19 -22.48
N LYS A 217 -3.49 10.07 -23.76
CA LYS A 217 -4.89 9.85 -24.16
C LYS A 217 -5.43 8.52 -23.60
N PRO A 218 -6.55 8.53 -22.84
CA PRO A 218 -7.13 7.30 -22.33
C PRO A 218 -7.95 6.58 -23.41
N TYR A 219 -7.91 5.24 -23.42
CA TYR A 219 -8.69 4.42 -24.34
C TYR A 219 -9.19 3.14 -23.65
N LEU A 220 -10.48 2.84 -23.80
CA LEU A 220 -10.98 1.48 -23.60
C LEU A 220 -10.37 0.53 -24.65
N PRO A 221 -10.36 -0.79 -24.41
CA PRO A 221 -9.88 -1.76 -25.41
C PRO A 221 -10.56 -1.61 -26.78
N SER A 222 -11.88 -1.39 -26.80
CA SER A 222 -12.67 -1.19 -28.01
C SER A 222 -12.34 0.10 -28.77
N GLU A 223 -11.90 1.14 -28.04
CA GLU A 223 -11.60 2.48 -28.55
C GLU A 223 -10.11 2.64 -28.91
N THR A 224 -9.29 1.61 -28.68
CA THR A 224 -7.86 1.68 -28.95
C THR A 224 -7.63 1.91 -30.45
N PRO A 225 -6.90 2.96 -30.85
CA PRO A 225 -6.63 3.24 -32.25
C PRO A 225 -6.00 2.03 -32.96
N PRO A 226 -6.37 1.72 -34.21
CA PRO A 226 -5.92 0.51 -34.89
C PRO A 226 -4.40 0.32 -34.91
N GLY A 227 -3.62 1.38 -35.08
CA GLY A 227 -2.15 1.34 -35.06
C GLY A 227 -1.54 1.01 -33.69
N LEU A 228 -2.31 1.11 -32.60
CA LEU A 228 -1.81 0.87 -31.24
C LEU A 228 -2.26 -0.47 -30.66
N LYS A 229 -3.18 -1.20 -31.31
CA LYS A 229 -3.75 -2.45 -30.77
C LYS A 229 -2.69 -3.50 -30.46
N GLU A 230 -1.79 -3.73 -31.42
CA GLU A 230 -0.69 -4.71 -31.24
C GLU A 230 0.27 -4.27 -30.12
N LEU A 231 0.60 -2.98 -30.04
CA LEU A 231 1.45 -2.46 -28.97
C LEU A 231 0.82 -2.62 -27.59
N ARG A 232 -0.48 -2.35 -27.47
CA ARG A 232 -1.25 -2.50 -26.23
C ARG A 232 -1.20 -3.94 -25.72
N GLU A 233 -1.42 -4.90 -26.61
CA GLU A 233 -1.38 -6.33 -26.29
C GLU A 233 0.02 -6.81 -25.93
N ARG A 234 1.03 -6.34 -26.68
CA ARG A 234 2.44 -6.69 -26.44
C ARG A 234 2.93 -6.18 -25.09
N ASP A 235 2.65 -4.93 -24.75
CA ASP A 235 3.03 -4.32 -23.48
C ASP A 235 2.40 -5.10 -22.31
N LEU A 236 1.10 -5.41 -22.38
CA LEU A 236 0.43 -6.23 -21.37
C LEU A 236 1.02 -7.65 -21.25
N LYS A 237 1.39 -8.27 -22.38
CA LYS A 237 2.03 -9.60 -22.37
C LYS A 237 3.40 -9.55 -21.69
N GLU A 238 4.18 -8.50 -21.92
CA GLU A 238 5.47 -8.30 -21.26
C GLU A 238 5.33 -8.05 -19.76
N ILE A 239 4.32 -7.26 -19.34
CA ILE A 239 4.00 -7.03 -17.93
C ILE A 239 3.56 -8.30 -17.22
N ARG A 240 2.84 -9.20 -17.88
CA ARG A 240 2.40 -10.48 -17.27
C ARG A 240 3.54 -11.49 -17.10
N GLY A 241 4.54 -11.45 -17.97
CA GLY A 241 5.57 -12.48 -18.06
C GLY A 241 5.01 -13.86 -18.43
N ASP A 242 5.77 -14.90 -18.09
CA ASP A 242 5.47 -16.31 -18.42
C ASP A 242 5.20 -17.20 -17.18
N GLY A 243 5.22 -16.60 -15.98
CA GLY A 243 5.03 -17.29 -14.70
C GLY A 243 6.21 -18.15 -14.24
N LYS A 244 7.36 -18.10 -14.92
CA LYS A 244 8.51 -18.98 -14.66
C LYS A 244 9.75 -18.20 -14.29
N GLY A 245 10.74 -18.88 -13.72
CA GLY A 245 12.07 -18.32 -13.42
C GLY A 245 12.10 -17.35 -12.24
N GLU A 246 13.32 -17.07 -11.77
CA GLU A 246 13.61 -16.05 -10.77
C GLU A 246 13.47 -14.65 -11.39
N ARG A 247 13.00 -13.69 -10.59
CA ARG A 247 12.83 -12.31 -11.01
C ARG A 247 14.09 -11.50 -10.71
N LYS A 248 14.55 -10.75 -11.70
CA LYS A 248 15.69 -9.82 -11.57
C LYS A 248 15.20 -8.46 -11.10
N LEU A 249 16.05 -7.72 -10.39
CA LEU A 249 15.71 -6.35 -9.92
C LEU A 249 15.34 -5.38 -11.04
N THR A 250 15.76 -5.65 -12.28
CA THR A 250 15.43 -4.86 -13.49
C THR A 250 14.14 -5.30 -14.18
N ASP A 251 13.54 -6.43 -13.81
CA ASP A 251 12.32 -6.96 -14.43
C ASP A 251 11.09 -6.10 -14.10
N ARG A 252 10.10 -6.09 -15.00
CA ARG A 252 8.82 -5.38 -14.85
C ARG A 252 7.62 -6.33 -14.86
N VAL A 253 7.84 -7.56 -14.40
CA VAL A 253 6.86 -8.64 -14.47
C VAL A 253 6.02 -8.69 -13.19
N TYR A 254 4.71 -8.55 -13.32
CA TYR A 254 3.76 -8.61 -12.22
C TYR A 254 3.11 -9.97 -12.23
N ASP A 255 3.26 -10.74 -11.16
CA ASP A 255 2.61 -12.05 -11.03
C ASP A 255 2.36 -12.40 -9.56
N PHE A 256 1.54 -13.42 -9.34
CA PHE A 256 1.07 -13.80 -8.01
C PHE A 256 1.86 -14.97 -7.45
N ASP A 257 2.01 -14.99 -6.14
CA ASP A 257 2.50 -16.14 -5.38
C ASP A 257 1.94 -16.10 -3.96
N VAL A 258 2.06 -17.22 -3.24
CA VAL A 258 1.63 -17.39 -1.85
C VAL A 258 2.70 -16.84 -0.89
N TYR A 259 2.34 -16.60 0.37
CA TYR A 259 3.32 -16.24 1.41
C TYR A 259 4.02 -17.51 1.92
N ASN A 260 4.95 -18.02 1.12
CA ASN A 260 5.86 -19.12 1.46
C ASN A 260 7.31 -18.63 1.65
N ASP A 261 7.52 -17.32 1.78
CA ASP A 261 8.83 -16.67 1.90
C ASP A 261 9.06 -16.05 3.29
N LEU A 262 8.24 -16.40 4.29
CA LEU A 262 8.30 -15.84 5.65
C LEU A 262 9.10 -16.71 6.62
N GLY A 263 9.06 -18.03 6.45
CA GLY A 263 9.85 -18.98 7.24
C GLY A 263 11.28 -19.12 6.73
N ASN A 264 12.19 -19.62 7.58
CA ASN A 264 13.56 -19.95 7.21
C ASN A 264 13.96 -21.33 7.77
N PRO A 265 13.43 -22.43 7.22
CA PRO A 265 13.67 -23.79 7.76
C PRO A 265 15.15 -24.18 7.74
N ASP A 266 15.94 -23.61 6.83
CA ASP A 266 17.39 -23.83 6.74
C ASP A 266 18.16 -23.26 7.95
N LYS A 267 17.57 -22.33 8.71
CA LYS A 267 18.15 -21.81 9.97
C LYS A 267 17.83 -22.66 11.20
N GLY A 268 16.77 -23.48 11.16
CA GLY A 268 16.32 -24.27 12.30
C GLY A 268 14.79 -24.40 12.39
N SER A 269 14.34 -25.36 13.18
CA SER A 269 12.92 -25.70 13.38
C SER A 269 12.08 -24.53 13.93
N GLU A 270 12.68 -23.65 14.72
CA GLU A 270 12.06 -22.47 15.31
C GLU A 270 11.70 -21.39 14.29
N TYR A 271 12.29 -21.44 13.09
CA TYR A 271 12.03 -20.52 11.98
C TYR A 271 11.06 -21.09 10.94
N VAL A 272 10.51 -22.29 11.15
CA VAL A 272 9.51 -22.89 10.26
C VAL A 272 8.18 -22.16 10.42
N ARG A 273 7.56 -21.75 9.31
CA ARG A 273 6.24 -21.11 9.29
C ARG A 273 5.34 -21.76 8.24
N PRO A 274 4.02 -21.81 8.46
CA PRO A 274 3.09 -22.33 7.47
C PRO A 274 3.06 -21.44 6.21
N VAL A 275 2.73 -22.05 5.08
CA VAL A 275 2.45 -21.31 3.84
C VAL A 275 1.07 -20.66 3.96
N LEU A 276 0.97 -19.36 3.70
CA LEU A 276 -0.32 -18.65 3.70
C LEU A 276 -0.77 -18.35 2.27
N GLY A 277 -2.03 -18.62 1.98
CA GLY A 277 -2.65 -18.50 0.66
C GLY A 277 -3.11 -19.83 0.06
N GLY A 278 -2.95 -20.96 0.76
CA GLY A 278 -3.52 -22.25 0.36
C GLY A 278 -4.93 -22.47 0.90
N ASP A 279 -5.49 -23.66 0.68
CA ASP A 279 -6.82 -24.03 1.17
C ASP A 279 -6.85 -24.17 2.71
N GLU A 280 -5.77 -24.63 3.33
CA GLU A 280 -5.66 -24.78 4.79
C GLU A 280 -5.46 -23.45 5.53
N LYS A 281 -4.88 -22.45 4.85
CA LYS A 281 -4.56 -21.13 5.40
C LYS A 281 -4.89 -20.08 4.36
N PRO A 282 -6.17 -19.73 4.17
CA PRO A 282 -6.56 -18.73 3.19
C PRO A 282 -5.86 -17.40 3.46
N TYR A 283 -5.36 -16.77 2.39
CA TYR A 283 -4.67 -15.47 2.48
C TYR A 283 -4.59 -14.78 1.12
N PRO A 284 -4.51 -13.43 1.08
CA PRO A 284 -4.17 -12.69 -0.14
C PRO A 284 -2.87 -13.19 -0.79
N ARG A 285 -2.77 -13.02 -2.10
CA ARG A 285 -1.52 -13.29 -2.84
C ARG A 285 -0.58 -12.09 -2.75
N ARG A 286 0.73 -12.36 -2.85
CA ARG A 286 1.78 -11.36 -2.93
C ARG A 286 2.46 -11.37 -4.30
N CYS A 287 3.37 -10.42 -4.53
CA CYS A 287 4.21 -10.40 -5.73
C CYS A 287 5.13 -11.63 -5.80
N ARG A 288 5.05 -12.38 -6.89
CA ARG A 288 5.96 -13.50 -7.20
C ARG A 288 7.39 -13.01 -7.34
N THR A 289 8.32 -13.70 -6.68
CA THR A 289 9.77 -13.44 -6.77
C THR A 289 10.50 -14.59 -7.44
N GLY A 290 10.01 -15.83 -7.28
CA GLY A 290 10.47 -17.00 -8.03
C GLY A 290 11.90 -17.43 -7.71
N ARG A 291 12.42 -17.09 -6.51
CA ARG A 291 13.71 -17.59 -6.03
C ARG A 291 13.62 -19.11 -5.85
N GLN A 292 14.78 -19.73 -5.76
CA GLN A 292 14.86 -21.17 -5.53
C GLN A 292 14.20 -21.55 -4.20
N PRO A 293 13.66 -22.77 -4.07
CA PRO A 293 13.19 -23.28 -2.79
C PRO A 293 14.30 -23.31 -1.73
N SER A 294 13.91 -23.37 -0.46
CA SER A 294 14.84 -23.66 0.64
C SER A 294 15.43 -25.07 0.49
N ASN A 295 16.60 -25.31 1.10
CA ASN A 295 17.23 -26.63 1.02
C ASN A 295 16.46 -27.68 1.83
N THR A 296 15.76 -27.26 2.88
CA THR A 296 15.07 -28.14 3.83
C THR A 296 13.61 -28.43 3.44
N ASP A 297 12.90 -27.49 2.81
CA ASP A 297 11.50 -27.66 2.36
C ASP A 297 11.28 -27.05 0.97
N SER A 298 10.90 -27.88 0.01
CA SER A 298 10.70 -27.48 -1.39
C SER A 298 9.47 -26.57 -1.61
N ARG A 299 8.57 -26.49 -0.62
CA ARG A 299 7.39 -25.61 -0.66
C ARG A 299 7.71 -24.19 -0.21
N ILE A 300 8.82 -24.00 0.49
CA ILE A 300 9.24 -22.72 1.07
C ILE A 300 10.24 -22.06 0.14
N GLU A 301 10.01 -20.80 -0.21
CA GLU A 301 10.94 -20.02 -1.02
C GLU A 301 12.15 -19.61 -0.18
N SER A 302 13.35 -19.70 -0.75
CA SER A 302 14.58 -19.27 -0.07
C SER A 302 14.50 -17.79 0.37
N ARG A 303 15.13 -17.51 1.50
CA ARG A 303 15.04 -16.23 2.20
C ARG A 303 16.12 -15.25 1.75
N ILE A 304 15.75 -13.97 1.69
CA ILE A 304 16.67 -12.84 1.57
C ILE A 304 16.42 -11.93 2.77
N GLU A 305 17.46 -11.67 3.55
CA GLU A 305 17.38 -10.79 4.72
C GLU A 305 17.66 -9.33 4.33
N TYR A 306 16.97 -8.40 5.00
CA TYR A 306 17.26 -6.97 4.89
C TYR A 306 18.72 -6.69 5.35
N PRO A 307 19.50 -5.81 4.69
CA PRO A 307 19.13 -4.82 3.67
C PRO A 307 19.35 -5.28 2.21
N VAL A 308 19.49 -6.59 1.97
CA VAL A 308 19.68 -7.08 0.59
C VAL A 308 18.39 -6.82 -0.20
N PRO A 309 18.45 -6.15 -1.38
CA PRO A 309 17.25 -5.83 -2.15
C PRO A 309 16.48 -7.09 -2.54
N THR A 310 15.17 -7.06 -2.32
CA THR A 310 14.24 -8.07 -2.81
C THR A 310 13.58 -7.59 -4.09
N TYR A 311 13.08 -8.53 -4.89
CA TYR A 311 12.41 -8.20 -6.13
C TYR A 311 11.02 -7.57 -5.88
N VAL A 312 10.80 -6.44 -6.53
CA VAL A 312 9.50 -5.96 -7.00
C VAL A 312 9.67 -5.51 -8.46
N PRO A 313 8.58 -5.39 -9.25
CA PRO A 313 8.66 -4.80 -10.57
C PRO A 313 9.39 -3.46 -10.53
N ARG A 314 10.36 -3.26 -11.43
CA ARG A 314 11.38 -2.20 -11.33
C ARG A 314 10.85 -0.79 -11.05
N ASP A 315 9.65 -0.48 -11.54
CA ASP A 315 9.00 0.82 -11.41
C ASP A 315 8.23 0.99 -10.07
N GLU A 316 8.02 -0.10 -9.30
CA GLU A 316 7.43 -0.09 -7.95
C GLU A 316 8.46 0.13 -6.85
N ALA A 317 9.74 -0.13 -7.14
CA ALA A 317 10.84 0.10 -6.23
C ALA A 317 10.89 1.56 -5.79
N PHE A 318 11.27 1.79 -4.53
CA PHE A 318 11.31 3.14 -3.97
C PHE A 318 12.24 4.07 -4.74
N GLU A 319 11.81 5.34 -4.79
CA GLU A 319 12.74 6.42 -5.08
C GLU A 319 13.77 6.54 -3.96
N GLU A 320 15.00 6.98 -4.29
CA GLU A 320 16.12 7.05 -3.36
C GLU A 320 15.77 7.78 -2.05
N THR A 321 15.02 8.88 -2.12
CA THR A 321 14.60 9.63 -0.92
C THR A 321 13.67 8.83 -0.02
N LYS A 322 12.75 8.05 -0.59
CA LYS A 322 11.83 7.21 0.17
C LYS A 322 12.58 6.04 0.80
N GLN A 323 13.55 5.48 0.08
CA GLN A 323 14.42 4.42 0.59
C GLN A 323 15.31 4.89 1.75
N GLU A 324 15.84 6.12 1.68
CA GLU A 324 16.60 6.73 2.78
C GLU A 324 15.73 6.89 4.04
N THR A 325 14.54 7.50 3.91
CA THR A 325 13.61 7.64 5.04
C THR A 325 13.21 6.29 5.64
N LEU A 326 12.98 5.27 4.80
CA LEU A 326 12.65 3.93 5.31
C LEU A 326 13.86 3.29 6.00
N ALA A 327 15.07 3.40 5.46
CA ALA A 327 16.26 2.80 6.05
C ALA A 327 16.53 3.33 7.46
N GLU A 328 16.32 4.64 7.68
CA GLU A 328 16.36 5.26 9.01
C GLU A 328 15.30 4.67 9.96
N GLY A 329 14.06 4.51 9.48
CA GLY A 329 12.97 3.91 10.25
C GLY A 329 13.17 2.42 10.55
N ALA A 330 13.64 1.64 9.57
CA ALA A 330 13.93 0.21 9.71
C ALA A 330 15.09 -0.03 10.69
N LEU A 331 16.11 0.83 10.68
CA LEU A 331 17.18 0.80 11.67
C LEU A 331 16.62 1.01 13.09
N LYS A 332 15.77 2.04 13.29
CA LYS A 332 15.09 2.26 14.58
C LYS A 332 14.21 1.06 14.96
N ALA A 333 13.47 0.49 14.01
CA ALA A 333 12.66 -0.71 14.22
C ALA A 333 13.50 -1.92 14.68
N MET A 334 14.62 -2.20 14.02
CA MET A 334 15.51 -3.30 14.38
C MET A 334 16.18 -3.10 15.74
N LEU A 335 16.45 -1.86 16.14
CA LEU A 335 16.95 -1.55 17.49
C LEU A 335 15.96 -1.96 18.59
N HIS A 336 14.64 -1.96 18.32
CA HIS A 336 13.65 -2.44 19.30
C HIS A 336 13.79 -3.94 19.63
N ASN A 337 14.29 -4.78 18.71
CA ASN A 337 14.56 -6.19 19.02
C ASN A 337 15.68 -6.36 20.07
N PHE A 338 16.45 -5.30 20.33
CA PHE A 338 17.48 -5.25 21.36
C PHE A 338 17.04 -4.45 22.59
N MET A 339 15.73 -4.18 22.76
CA MET A 339 15.20 -3.52 23.97
C MET A 339 15.71 -4.15 25.28
N PRO A 340 15.82 -5.48 25.43
CA PRO A 340 16.42 -6.08 26.63
C PRO A 340 17.88 -5.65 26.85
N SER A 341 18.69 -5.56 25.78
CA SER A 341 20.08 -5.09 25.86
C SER A 341 20.20 -3.58 26.09
N ILE A 342 19.21 -2.82 25.62
CA ILE A 342 19.03 -1.39 25.89
C ILE A 342 18.65 -1.16 27.36
N VAL A 343 17.74 -1.96 27.93
CA VAL A 343 17.35 -1.89 29.34
C VAL A 343 18.54 -2.25 30.24
N ALA A 344 19.29 -3.30 29.89
CA ALA A 344 20.52 -3.69 30.58
C ALA A 344 21.64 -2.63 30.49
N SER A 345 21.63 -1.72 29.49
CA SER A 345 22.59 -0.63 29.41
C SER A 345 22.26 0.52 30.37
N ILE A 346 20.98 0.68 30.74
CA ILE A 346 20.49 1.67 31.71
C ILE A 346 20.78 1.19 33.14
N ASP A 347 20.47 -0.06 33.47
CA ASP A 347 20.81 -0.69 34.74
C ASP A 347 21.29 -2.14 34.52
N PRO A 348 22.58 -2.46 34.73
CA PRO A 348 23.13 -3.80 34.50
C PRO A 348 22.61 -4.86 35.48
N SER A 349 21.86 -4.45 36.52
CA SER A 349 21.16 -5.35 37.44
C SER A 349 19.68 -5.55 37.10
N ALA A 350 19.15 -4.82 36.12
CA ALA A 350 17.74 -4.85 35.74
C ALA A 350 17.53 -5.53 34.39
N ASN A 351 16.73 -6.60 34.38
CA ASN A 351 16.18 -7.18 33.15
C ASN A 351 14.85 -6.51 32.75
N ASP A 352 14.26 -5.69 33.62
CA ASP A 352 12.92 -5.11 33.48
C ASP A 352 12.92 -3.62 33.87
N LEU A 353 11.93 -2.87 33.35
CA LEU A 353 11.67 -1.49 33.77
C LEU A 353 10.97 -1.47 35.13
N LYS A 354 11.50 -0.69 36.09
CA LYS A 354 11.03 -0.69 37.48
C LYS A 354 9.87 0.27 37.72
N CYS A 355 9.73 1.33 36.92
CA CYS A 355 8.66 2.33 37.07
C CYS A 355 8.35 3.10 35.78
N PHE A 356 7.22 3.80 35.76
CA PHE A 356 6.81 4.61 34.59
C PHE A 356 7.79 5.74 34.22
N HIS A 357 8.58 6.23 35.17
CA HIS A 357 9.58 7.27 34.89
C HIS A 357 10.69 6.76 33.92
N GLU A 358 11.00 5.47 33.94
CA GLU A 358 11.99 4.90 33.02
C GLU A 358 11.49 4.86 31.57
N PHE A 359 10.17 4.72 31.36
CA PHE A 359 9.56 4.91 30.03
C PHE A 359 9.67 6.36 29.55
N ASP A 360 9.42 7.33 30.44
CA ASP A 360 9.56 8.76 30.14
C ASP A 360 10.98 9.13 29.66
N ASN A 361 11.99 8.46 30.19
CA ASN A 361 13.39 8.74 29.87
C ASN A 361 13.74 8.33 28.43
N LEU A 362 13.03 7.38 27.83
CA LEU A 362 13.18 7.04 26.40
C LEU A 362 12.92 8.23 25.47
N PHE A 363 12.05 9.17 25.88
CA PHE A 363 11.68 10.34 25.10
C PHE A 363 12.43 11.62 25.51
N LYS A 364 12.79 11.75 26.80
CA LYS A 364 13.46 12.95 27.33
C LYS A 364 14.98 12.88 27.17
N GLU A 365 15.57 11.80 27.70
CA GLU A 365 17.02 11.62 27.78
C GLU A 365 17.56 10.71 26.68
N GLY A 366 16.72 9.85 26.12
CA GLY A 366 17.11 8.83 25.16
C GLY A 366 17.85 7.66 25.80
N ILE A 367 18.25 6.69 24.98
CA ILE A 367 19.00 5.51 25.43
C ILE A 367 20.49 5.85 25.46
N LYS A 368 21.12 5.75 26.64
CA LYS A 368 22.59 5.81 26.78
C LYS A 368 23.16 4.40 26.64
N LEU A 369 23.75 4.08 25.49
CA LEU A 369 24.46 2.82 25.31
C LEU A 369 25.83 2.89 26.00
N LYS A 370 26.21 1.85 26.74
CA LYS A 370 27.57 1.74 27.29
C LYS A 370 28.56 1.44 26.15
N LYS A 371 29.75 2.05 26.19
CA LYS A 371 30.84 1.89 25.19
C LYS A 371 31.20 0.45 24.78
N GLY A 372 30.93 -0.56 25.62
CA GLY A 372 31.17 -1.98 25.30
C GLY A 372 29.98 -2.72 24.65
N ILE A 373 28.76 -2.22 24.82
CA ILE A 373 27.53 -2.75 24.20
C ILE A 373 27.40 -2.23 22.77
N GLU A 374 27.86 -1.00 22.52
CA GLU A 374 27.98 -0.42 21.18
C GLU A 374 28.69 -1.38 20.22
N ASP A 375 29.88 -1.89 20.57
CA ASP A 375 30.64 -2.76 19.67
C ASP A 375 29.97 -4.11 19.34
N ASN A 376 29.16 -4.67 20.24
CA ASN A 376 28.49 -5.97 20.02
C ASN A 376 27.09 -5.84 19.39
N LEU A 377 26.35 -4.76 19.69
CA LEU A 377 25.06 -4.47 19.06
C LEU A 377 25.25 -3.92 17.65
N LEU A 378 26.17 -2.95 17.47
CA LEU A 378 26.39 -2.29 16.18
C LEU A 378 26.98 -3.26 15.14
N LYS A 379 27.77 -4.27 15.55
CA LYS A 379 28.27 -5.33 14.66
C LYS A 379 27.18 -6.30 14.17
N LYS A 380 26.08 -6.44 14.90
CA LYS A 380 24.94 -7.31 14.53
C LYS A 380 23.91 -6.60 13.65
N ILE A 381 23.98 -5.27 13.56
CA ILE A 381 23.07 -4.46 12.75
C ILE A 381 23.74 -4.20 11.38
N PRO A 382 23.23 -4.79 10.30
CA PRO A 382 23.74 -4.46 8.98
C PRO A 382 23.49 -2.97 8.67
N LEU A 383 24.47 -2.31 8.03
CA LEU A 383 24.45 -0.90 7.57
C LEU A 383 24.90 0.20 8.56
N MET A 384 25.29 -0.13 9.81
CA MET A 384 25.65 0.89 10.82
C MET A 384 26.92 1.70 10.49
N ASN A 385 27.84 1.15 9.69
CA ASN A 385 29.12 1.79 9.31
C ASN A 385 28.98 3.11 8.51
N LYS A 386 27.76 3.53 8.14
CA LYS A 386 27.50 4.77 7.40
C LYS A 386 27.03 5.95 8.27
N ILE A 387 26.78 5.73 9.56
CA ILE A 387 26.25 6.76 10.46
C ILE A 387 27.34 7.05 11.49
N GLN A 388 28.25 7.96 11.13
CA GLN A 388 29.40 8.35 11.96
C GLN A 388 29.07 9.54 12.88
N ASP A 389 27.86 10.09 12.79
CA ASP A 389 27.44 11.28 13.54
C ASP A 389 26.60 10.89 14.77
N SER A 390 27.25 10.92 15.94
CA SER A 390 26.71 10.85 17.31
C SER A 390 25.69 9.74 17.61
N THR A 391 26.18 8.59 18.09
CA THR A 391 25.38 7.52 18.70
C THR A 391 24.45 8.02 19.82
N GLU A 392 24.82 9.11 20.51
CA GLU A 392 23.98 9.74 21.55
C GLU A 392 22.71 10.43 21.00
N ALA A 393 22.73 10.96 19.77
CA ALA A 393 21.57 11.66 19.20
C ALA A 393 20.56 10.70 18.55
N LEU A 394 20.97 9.50 18.17
CA LEU A 394 20.17 8.53 17.41
C LEU A 394 19.13 7.74 18.22
N LEU A 395 19.18 7.78 19.55
CA LEU A 395 18.38 6.90 20.41
C LEU A 395 17.42 7.62 21.36
N ARG A 396 17.08 8.87 21.07
CA ARG A 396 15.97 9.55 21.72
C ARG A 396 14.74 9.49 20.82
N TYR A 397 13.65 8.94 21.35
CA TYR A 397 12.37 8.90 20.64
C TYR A 397 11.65 10.24 20.74
N ASP A 398 10.86 10.57 19.71
CA ASP A 398 9.96 11.71 19.78
C ASP A 398 8.90 11.47 20.87
N THR A 399 8.57 12.50 21.63
CA THR A 399 7.55 12.40 22.68
C THR A 399 6.17 12.12 22.07
N PRO A 400 5.49 11.02 22.43
CA PRO A 400 4.17 10.70 21.91
C PRO A 400 3.16 11.80 22.21
N HIS A 401 2.32 12.15 21.21
CA HIS A 401 1.37 13.26 21.33
C HIS A 401 0.46 13.17 22.56
N ILE A 402 0.04 11.95 22.94
CA ILE A 402 -0.85 11.72 24.08
C ILE A 402 -0.26 12.19 25.42
N ILE A 403 1.06 12.14 25.60
CA ILE A 403 1.72 12.53 26.85
C ILE A 403 2.29 13.96 26.84
N THR A 404 2.11 14.72 25.74
CA THR A 404 2.68 16.07 25.61
C THR A 404 2.06 17.09 26.54
N LYS A 405 0.75 16.96 26.83
CA LYS A 405 0.01 17.87 27.72
C LYS A 405 -0.19 17.30 29.12
N ASP A 406 -0.53 16.02 29.20
CA ASP A 406 -0.76 15.29 30.44
C ASP A 406 -0.07 13.92 30.36
N LYS A 407 0.97 13.73 31.16
CA LYS A 407 1.81 12.53 31.17
C LYS A 407 1.04 11.26 31.59
N PHE A 408 -0.06 11.42 32.30
CA PHE A 408 -0.86 10.30 32.82
C PHE A 408 -2.20 10.15 32.10
N ALA A 409 -2.42 10.92 31.02
CA ALA A 409 -3.67 10.86 30.26
C ALA A 409 -4.04 9.44 29.83
N TRP A 410 -3.04 8.65 29.43
CA TRP A 410 -3.20 7.27 28.96
C TRP A 410 -3.70 6.28 30.04
N LEU A 411 -3.57 6.59 31.34
CA LEU A 411 -4.09 5.76 32.44
C LEU A 411 -5.59 5.95 32.68
N ARG A 412 -6.16 7.03 32.16
CA ARG A 412 -7.56 7.41 32.42
C ARG A 412 -8.53 6.56 31.60
N ASP A 413 -9.68 6.27 32.19
CA ASP A 413 -10.72 5.45 31.56
C ASP A 413 -11.39 6.15 30.37
N ASP A 414 -11.55 7.47 30.44
CA ASP A 414 -12.12 8.24 29.34
C ASP A 414 -11.19 8.27 28.12
N GLU A 415 -9.87 8.36 28.33
CA GLU A 415 -8.91 8.29 27.23
C GLU A 415 -8.80 6.88 26.63
N PHE A 416 -8.83 5.84 27.48
CA PHE A 416 -8.90 4.45 27.04
C PHE A 416 -10.13 4.21 26.15
N ALA A 417 -11.31 4.68 26.56
CA ALA A 417 -12.52 4.57 25.76
C ALA A 417 -12.48 5.45 24.50
N ARG A 418 -12.00 6.69 24.60
CA ARG A 418 -11.90 7.61 23.45
C ARG A 418 -11.03 7.04 22.33
N GLN A 419 -9.95 6.33 22.65
CA GLN A 419 -9.07 5.74 21.65
C GLN A 419 -9.74 4.65 20.80
N THR A 420 -10.81 4.01 21.29
CA THR A 420 -11.60 3.07 20.47
C THR A 420 -12.35 3.74 19.32
N LEU A 421 -12.53 5.06 19.37
CA LEU A 421 -13.20 5.87 18.33
C LEU A 421 -12.23 6.79 17.58
N ALA A 422 -11.17 7.26 18.25
CA ALA A 422 -10.28 8.30 17.74
C ALA A 422 -8.82 8.09 18.16
N GLY A 423 -8.43 6.82 18.34
CA GLY A 423 -7.06 6.36 18.56
C GLY A 423 -6.48 5.75 17.30
N ILE A 424 -5.50 4.85 17.47
CA ILE A 424 -4.81 4.19 16.36
C ILE A 424 -5.67 3.13 15.66
N ASN A 425 -6.64 2.54 16.37
CA ASN A 425 -7.47 1.45 15.88
C ASN A 425 -8.99 1.71 16.03
N PRO A 426 -9.54 2.73 15.35
CA PRO A 426 -10.92 3.20 15.57
C PRO A 426 -12.00 2.39 14.83
N VAL A 427 -11.71 1.14 14.46
CA VAL A 427 -12.53 0.34 13.53
C VAL A 427 -13.06 -0.97 14.11
N ASN A 428 -12.85 -1.23 15.40
CA ASN A 428 -13.24 -2.48 16.07
C ASN A 428 -14.42 -2.34 17.03
N ILE A 429 -14.74 -1.13 17.51
CA ILE A 429 -15.87 -0.96 18.42
C ILE A 429 -17.20 -1.15 17.69
N GLU A 430 -18.11 -1.87 18.32
CA GLU A 430 -19.42 -2.21 17.81
C GLU A 430 -20.52 -1.81 18.81
N ARG A 431 -21.75 -1.64 18.32
CA ARG A 431 -22.91 -1.50 19.19
C ARG A 431 -23.26 -2.86 19.80
N LEU A 432 -23.46 -2.92 21.10
CA LEU A 432 -23.87 -4.14 21.77
C LEU A 432 -25.36 -4.39 21.49
N GLN A 433 -25.67 -5.50 20.82
CA GLN A 433 -27.04 -5.82 20.40
C GLN A 433 -27.80 -6.70 21.38
N GLU A 434 -27.09 -7.58 22.08
CA GLU A 434 -27.64 -8.53 23.04
C GLU A 434 -26.76 -8.61 24.29
N PHE A 435 -27.36 -8.98 25.41
CA PHE A 435 -26.67 -9.13 26.68
C PHE A 435 -27.14 -10.39 27.41
N PRO A 436 -26.22 -11.22 27.95
CA PRO A 436 -24.76 -11.09 27.88
C PRO A 436 -24.22 -11.28 26.43
N PRO A 437 -23.03 -10.75 26.10
CA PRO A 437 -22.39 -11.03 24.80
C PRO A 437 -22.20 -12.54 24.58
N VAL A 438 -22.33 -12.99 23.33
CA VAL A 438 -22.26 -14.41 22.95
C VAL A 438 -21.12 -14.64 21.94
N SER A 439 -20.32 -15.68 22.20
CA SER A 439 -19.28 -16.19 21.31
C SER A 439 -19.88 -16.89 20.09
N LYS A 440 -19.28 -16.71 18.92
CA LYS A 440 -19.63 -17.41 17.67
C LYS A 440 -18.77 -18.66 17.45
N LEU A 441 -17.73 -18.86 18.24
CA LEU A 441 -16.90 -20.07 18.21
C LEU A 441 -17.70 -21.32 18.57
N ASP A 442 -17.28 -22.47 18.01
CA ASP A 442 -17.94 -23.77 18.23
C ASP A 442 -17.97 -24.15 19.73
N PRO A 443 -19.17 -24.23 20.35
CA PRO A 443 -19.29 -24.62 21.75
C PRO A 443 -18.81 -26.04 22.05
N ALA A 444 -18.73 -26.94 21.06
CA ALA A 444 -18.18 -28.27 21.28
C ALA A 444 -16.66 -28.22 21.53
N VAL A 445 -15.98 -27.21 21.01
CA VAL A 445 -14.52 -27.02 21.13
C VAL A 445 -14.18 -26.05 22.27
N TYR A 446 -14.91 -24.94 22.36
CA TYR A 446 -14.60 -23.83 23.27
C TYR A 446 -15.59 -23.68 24.43
N GLY A 447 -16.54 -24.62 24.55
CA GLY A 447 -17.59 -24.72 25.56
C GLY A 447 -18.59 -23.55 25.58
N PRO A 448 -19.22 -23.24 26.73
CA PRO A 448 -20.39 -22.38 26.76
C PRO A 448 -20.13 -21.00 26.12
N PRO A 449 -20.93 -20.61 25.12
CA PRO A 449 -20.67 -19.43 24.31
C PRO A 449 -20.98 -18.13 25.08
N GLU A 450 -21.73 -18.19 26.16
CA GLU A 450 -22.14 -17.00 26.93
C GLU A 450 -20.96 -16.37 27.66
N SER A 451 -20.90 -15.03 27.62
CA SER A 451 -19.98 -14.25 28.44
C SER A 451 -20.24 -14.43 29.94
N ALA A 452 -19.19 -14.34 30.75
CA ALA A 452 -19.28 -14.31 32.20
C ALA A 452 -19.79 -12.95 32.74
N ILE A 453 -19.94 -11.92 31.90
CA ILE A 453 -20.47 -10.61 32.31
C ILE A 453 -21.96 -10.74 32.62
N LYS A 454 -22.36 -10.38 33.84
CA LYS A 454 -23.74 -10.41 34.33
C LYS A 454 -24.27 -8.99 34.52
N GLU A 455 -25.60 -8.82 34.55
CA GLU A 455 -26.23 -7.51 34.73
C GLU A 455 -25.75 -6.81 36.02
N ALA A 456 -25.58 -7.59 37.10
CA ALA A 456 -25.08 -7.12 38.37
C ALA A 456 -23.69 -6.45 38.30
N HIS A 457 -22.87 -6.78 37.30
CA HIS A 457 -21.57 -6.14 37.11
C HIS A 457 -21.68 -4.73 36.52
N ILE A 458 -22.72 -4.44 35.72
CA ILE A 458 -22.80 -3.21 34.92
C ILE A 458 -23.91 -2.26 35.35
N VAL A 459 -24.98 -2.73 35.99
CA VAL A 459 -26.18 -1.92 36.30
C VAL A 459 -25.86 -0.63 37.07
N GLY A 460 -24.89 -0.65 37.99
CA GLY A 460 -24.46 0.53 38.74
C GLY A 460 -23.71 1.59 37.91
N GLN A 461 -23.41 1.31 36.64
CA GLN A 461 -22.64 2.18 35.74
C GLN A 461 -23.49 2.77 34.60
N LEU A 462 -24.80 2.54 34.58
CA LEU A 462 -25.70 2.88 33.47
C LEU A 462 -26.56 4.13 33.71
N ASP A 463 -26.10 5.05 34.57
CA ASP A 463 -26.83 6.29 34.90
C ASP A 463 -28.31 6.06 35.32
N GLY A 464 -28.57 4.96 36.03
CA GLY A 464 -29.91 4.58 36.51
C GLY A 464 -30.76 3.79 35.51
N MET A 465 -30.27 3.52 34.31
CA MET A 465 -30.95 2.68 33.32
C MET A 465 -30.82 1.19 33.63
N THR A 466 -31.81 0.41 33.20
CA THR A 466 -31.67 -1.04 33.09
C THR A 466 -30.80 -1.40 31.87
N VAL A 467 -30.22 -2.62 31.86
CA VAL A 467 -29.45 -3.12 30.71
C VAL A 467 -30.29 -3.10 29.43
N LYS A 468 -31.55 -3.56 29.52
CA LYS A 468 -32.50 -3.55 28.41
C LYS A 468 -32.72 -2.15 27.84
N GLN A 469 -32.99 -1.15 28.69
CA GLN A 469 -33.15 0.24 28.25
C GLN A 469 -31.87 0.77 27.60
N ALA A 470 -30.69 0.46 28.14
CA ALA A 470 -29.43 0.91 27.59
C ALA A 470 -29.13 0.30 26.20
N ILE A 471 -29.56 -0.94 25.93
CA ILE A 471 -29.50 -1.54 24.59
C ILE A 471 -30.50 -0.87 23.64
N GLU A 472 -31.76 -0.73 24.06
CA GLU A 472 -32.84 -0.14 23.26
C GLU A 472 -32.55 1.32 22.86
N GLU A 473 -31.90 2.08 23.74
CA GLU A 473 -31.44 3.45 23.47
C GLU A 473 -30.07 3.53 22.78
N ASN A 474 -29.49 2.40 22.37
CA ASN A 474 -28.18 2.32 21.71
C ASN A 474 -27.02 2.97 22.52
N ARG A 475 -27.04 2.77 23.84
CA ARG A 475 -26.04 3.31 24.77
C ARG A 475 -24.97 2.31 25.19
N LEU A 476 -25.10 1.03 24.83
CA LEU A 476 -24.07 0.02 25.09
C LEU A 476 -23.27 -0.31 23.83
N PHE A 477 -21.95 -0.35 24.00
CA PHE A 477 -20.99 -0.67 22.96
C PHE A 477 -20.00 -1.73 23.48
N ILE A 478 -19.38 -2.45 22.56
CA ILE A 478 -18.45 -3.52 22.87
C ILE A 478 -17.20 -3.45 21.99
N LEU A 479 -16.06 -3.73 22.60
CA LEU A 479 -14.84 -4.11 21.91
C LEU A 479 -14.59 -5.60 22.20
N ASP A 480 -14.81 -6.45 21.19
CA ASP A 480 -14.78 -7.90 21.34
C ASP A 480 -13.58 -8.51 20.59
N PHE A 481 -12.58 -8.93 21.35
CA PHE A 481 -11.43 -9.68 20.84
C PHE A 481 -11.46 -11.15 21.24
N HIS A 482 -12.55 -11.60 21.85
CA HIS A 482 -12.63 -12.93 22.41
C HIS A 482 -12.44 -13.99 21.34
N ASP A 483 -13.26 -13.94 20.29
CA ASP A 483 -13.28 -14.97 19.25
C ASP A 483 -12.01 -14.92 18.38
N ILE A 484 -11.38 -13.74 18.28
CA ILE A 484 -10.12 -13.55 17.53
C ILE A 484 -8.94 -14.20 18.27
N TYR A 485 -8.89 -14.13 19.61
CA TYR A 485 -7.74 -14.60 20.39
C TYR A 485 -7.91 -16.00 20.97
N LEU A 486 -9.12 -16.37 21.41
CA LEU A 486 -9.35 -17.62 22.15
C LEU A 486 -8.79 -18.87 21.43
N PRO A 487 -8.92 -19.03 20.10
CA PRO A 487 -8.38 -20.18 19.38
C PRO A 487 -6.85 -20.34 19.46
N PHE A 488 -6.13 -19.27 19.81
CA PHE A 488 -4.67 -19.22 19.77
C PHE A 488 -4.02 -19.17 21.16
N LEU A 489 -4.81 -19.00 22.23
CA LEU A 489 -4.28 -18.73 23.57
C LEU A 489 -3.42 -19.86 24.12
N ASP A 490 -3.72 -21.13 23.85
CA ASP A 490 -2.89 -22.23 24.35
C ASP A 490 -1.46 -22.14 23.79
N ARG A 491 -1.33 -21.87 22.49
CA ARG A 491 -0.02 -21.67 21.83
C ARG A 491 0.68 -20.41 22.32
N ILE A 492 -0.07 -19.32 22.51
CA ILE A 492 0.50 -18.04 23.00
C ILE A 492 1.00 -18.20 24.44
N ASN A 493 0.21 -18.82 25.30
CA ASN A 493 0.48 -18.94 26.73
C ASN A 493 1.49 -20.05 27.05
N ALA A 494 1.68 -21.02 26.15
CA ALA A 494 2.75 -22.02 26.26
C ALA A 494 4.15 -21.43 26.04
N MET A 495 4.26 -20.27 25.38
CA MET A 495 5.55 -19.61 25.18
C MET A 495 6.06 -18.94 26.47
N ASP A 496 7.36 -19.04 26.68
CA ASP A 496 8.02 -18.36 27.79
C ASP A 496 7.94 -16.83 27.64
N GLY A 497 7.79 -16.13 28.76
CA GLY A 497 7.66 -14.68 28.81
C GLY A 497 6.37 -14.09 28.21
N ARG A 498 5.43 -14.92 27.73
CA ARG A 498 4.19 -14.45 27.06
C ARG A 498 2.95 -14.99 27.74
N LYS A 499 1.99 -14.11 28.06
CA LYS A 499 0.68 -14.46 28.60
C LYS A 499 -0.38 -13.51 28.04
N ALA A 500 -1.50 -14.08 27.61
CA ALA A 500 -2.63 -13.37 27.01
C ALA A 500 -3.95 -13.93 27.50
N TYR A 501 -4.96 -13.07 27.45
CA TYR A 501 -6.37 -13.42 27.58
C TYR A 501 -7.08 -13.05 26.28
N ALA A 502 -8.19 -13.72 26.02
CA ALA A 502 -9.22 -13.30 25.09
C ALA A 502 -10.07 -12.26 25.83
N THR A 503 -10.22 -11.05 25.27
CA THR A 503 -10.83 -9.94 26.00
C THR A 503 -12.15 -9.48 25.40
N ARG A 504 -13.11 -9.12 26.27
CA ARG A 504 -14.30 -8.33 25.91
C ARG A 504 -14.38 -7.10 26.79
N THR A 505 -14.67 -5.94 26.21
CA THR A 505 -14.85 -4.71 26.96
C THR A 505 -16.18 -4.07 26.63
N ILE A 506 -17.01 -3.83 27.65
CA ILE A 506 -18.28 -3.11 27.49
C ILE A 506 -18.08 -1.63 27.83
N PHE A 507 -18.64 -0.77 27.00
CA PHE A 507 -18.67 0.68 27.18
C PHE A 507 -20.12 1.17 27.26
N PHE A 508 -20.33 2.22 28.06
CA PHE A 508 -21.57 2.97 28.16
C PHE A 508 -21.40 4.37 27.57
N LEU A 509 -22.35 4.80 26.74
CA LEU A 509 -22.44 6.17 26.23
C LEU A 509 -23.20 7.04 27.22
N THR A 510 -22.45 7.88 27.91
CA THR A 510 -22.98 8.79 28.93
C THR A 510 -23.86 9.87 28.31
N SER A 511 -24.67 10.52 29.14
CA SER A 511 -25.46 11.71 28.74
C SER A 511 -24.59 12.88 28.25
N LEU A 512 -23.31 12.93 28.61
CA LEU A 512 -22.34 13.92 28.14
C LEU A 512 -21.79 13.62 26.73
N GLY A 513 -22.19 12.50 26.12
CA GLY A 513 -21.73 12.09 24.79
C GLY A 513 -20.34 11.45 24.78
N THR A 514 -19.82 11.02 25.94
CA THR A 514 -18.54 10.31 26.05
C THR A 514 -18.74 8.83 26.38
N LEU A 515 -17.85 7.99 25.86
CA LEU A 515 -17.80 6.57 26.22
C LEU A 515 -17.07 6.37 27.55
N LYS A 516 -17.63 5.50 28.38
CA LYS A 516 -17.06 5.06 29.65
C LYS A 516 -16.91 3.53 29.63
N PRO A 517 -15.73 2.96 29.92
CA PRO A 517 -15.57 1.52 30.07
C PRO A 517 -16.24 1.07 31.38
N ILE A 518 -17.06 0.03 31.34
CA ILE A 518 -17.87 -0.41 32.50
C ILE A 518 -17.64 -1.86 32.92
N ALA A 519 -17.08 -2.69 32.04
CA ALA A 519 -16.66 -4.05 32.37
C ALA A 519 -15.61 -4.56 31.39
N ILE A 520 -14.68 -5.38 31.89
CA ILE A 520 -13.72 -6.15 31.09
C ILE A 520 -13.83 -7.62 31.48
N GLU A 521 -14.04 -8.49 30.50
CA GLU A 521 -13.92 -9.94 30.64
C GLU A 521 -12.53 -10.38 30.15
N LEU A 522 -11.86 -11.21 30.96
CA LEU A 522 -10.63 -11.91 30.62
C LEU A 522 -10.93 -13.41 30.56
N SER A 523 -10.82 -13.99 29.37
CA SER A 523 -11.12 -15.41 29.11
C SER A 523 -9.87 -16.20 28.73
N LEU A 524 -9.81 -17.44 29.21
CA LEU A 524 -8.86 -18.49 28.88
C LEU A 524 -9.64 -19.71 28.33
N PRO A 525 -8.97 -20.60 27.59
CA PRO A 525 -9.56 -21.88 27.18
C PRO A 525 -9.98 -22.72 28.41
N LEU A 526 -11.01 -23.57 28.23
CA LEU A 526 -11.75 -24.24 29.31
C LEU A 526 -10.99 -25.29 30.14
N MET A 527 -9.68 -25.44 29.95
CA MET A 527 -8.86 -26.38 30.71
C MET A 527 -8.55 -25.92 32.15
N THR A 528 -9.09 -24.78 32.62
CA THR A 528 -8.82 -24.26 33.97
C THR A 528 -10.10 -23.90 34.72
N SER A 529 -10.14 -24.19 36.04
CA SER A 529 -11.25 -23.85 36.95
C SER A 529 -11.45 -22.33 37.16
N ARG A 530 -10.64 -21.48 36.52
CA ARG A 530 -10.70 -20.00 36.54
C ARG A 530 -10.76 -19.42 35.12
N ALA A 531 -11.41 -20.12 34.19
CA ALA A 531 -11.37 -19.82 32.75
C ALA A 531 -11.87 -18.42 32.37
N LYS A 532 -12.81 -17.82 33.10
CA LYS A 532 -13.34 -16.47 32.82
C LYS A 532 -13.29 -15.61 34.08
N ARG A 533 -12.86 -14.34 33.95
CA ARG A 533 -12.87 -13.34 35.04
C ARG A 533 -13.46 -12.04 34.53
N VAL A 534 -14.33 -11.43 35.34
CA VAL A 534 -14.90 -10.11 35.03
C VAL A 534 -14.38 -9.08 36.01
N LEU A 535 -13.89 -7.97 35.48
CA LEU A 535 -13.38 -6.85 36.22
C LEU A 535 -14.26 -5.64 35.89
N THR A 536 -14.55 -4.83 36.90
CA THR A 536 -15.39 -3.61 36.79
C THR A 536 -14.58 -2.40 37.25
N PRO A 537 -15.03 -1.16 36.94
CA PRO A 537 -14.40 0.05 37.44
C PRO A 537 -14.15 0.00 38.96
N PRO A 538 -13.00 0.49 39.42
CA PRO A 538 -12.49 0.19 40.75
C PRO A 538 -13.22 0.94 41.86
N SER A 539 -13.31 0.30 43.03
CA SER A 539 -13.85 0.88 44.27
C SER A 539 -12.78 1.17 45.32
N ASP A 540 -11.57 0.63 45.14
CA ASP A 540 -10.45 0.73 46.06
C ASP A 540 -9.09 0.66 45.32
N ALA A 541 -7.99 0.77 46.06
CA ALA A 541 -6.65 0.77 45.48
C ALA A 541 -6.27 -0.56 44.79
N THR A 542 -6.69 -1.70 45.34
CA THR A 542 -6.36 -3.03 44.79
C THR A 542 -7.11 -3.27 43.49
N SER A 543 -8.42 -3.02 43.48
CA SER A 543 -9.26 -3.10 42.30
C SER A 543 -8.81 -2.12 41.22
N ASN A 544 -8.28 -0.94 41.59
CA ASN A 544 -7.72 0.00 40.62
C ASN A 544 -6.55 -0.60 39.82
N TRP A 545 -5.58 -1.24 40.49
CA TRP A 545 -4.47 -1.86 39.78
C TRP A 545 -4.89 -3.09 38.96
N LEU A 546 -5.84 -3.89 39.46
CA LEU A 546 -6.41 -4.99 38.66
C LEU A 546 -7.12 -4.47 37.41
N TRP A 547 -7.86 -3.36 37.52
CA TRP A 547 -8.51 -2.71 36.38
C TRP A 547 -7.49 -2.19 35.36
N GLN A 548 -6.39 -1.56 35.80
CA GLN A 548 -5.33 -1.12 34.90
C GLN A 548 -4.66 -2.31 34.18
N LEU A 549 -4.44 -3.44 34.86
CA LEU A 549 -3.94 -4.67 34.24
C LEU A 549 -4.93 -5.26 33.22
N ALA A 550 -6.23 -5.20 33.52
CA ALA A 550 -7.28 -5.60 32.58
C ALA A 550 -7.23 -4.77 31.29
N LYS A 551 -7.16 -3.45 31.43
CA LYS A 551 -7.00 -2.53 30.29
C LYS A 551 -5.71 -2.80 29.52
N ALA A 552 -4.61 -3.12 30.19
CA ALA A 552 -3.36 -3.49 29.53
C ALA A 552 -3.51 -4.75 28.66
N HIS A 553 -4.26 -5.76 29.12
CA HIS A 553 -4.58 -6.95 28.30
C HIS A 553 -5.46 -6.60 27.10
N VAL A 554 -6.48 -5.76 27.29
CA VAL A 554 -7.33 -5.28 26.18
C VAL A 554 -6.48 -4.51 25.16
N SER A 555 -5.63 -3.58 25.60
CA SER A 555 -4.73 -2.82 24.73
C SER A 555 -3.73 -3.72 24.00
N ALA A 556 -3.26 -4.80 24.63
CA ALA A 556 -2.37 -5.77 23.97
C ALA A 556 -3.09 -6.57 22.87
N ASN A 557 -4.37 -6.97 23.11
CA ASN A 557 -5.21 -7.55 22.06
C ASN A 557 -5.47 -6.54 20.94
N ASP A 558 -5.89 -5.32 21.29
CA ASP A 558 -6.17 -4.25 20.32
C ASP A 558 -4.95 -3.92 19.46
N ALA A 559 -3.76 -3.82 20.05
CA ALA A 559 -2.52 -3.58 19.32
C ALA A 559 -2.20 -4.71 18.33
N GLY A 560 -2.46 -5.97 18.71
CA GLY A 560 -2.31 -7.13 17.83
C GLY A 560 -3.31 -7.13 16.68
N VAL A 561 -4.61 -6.93 16.95
CA VAL A 561 -5.63 -6.83 15.89
C VAL A 561 -5.36 -5.64 14.99
N HIS A 562 -5.02 -4.48 15.55
CA HIS A 562 -4.62 -3.30 14.80
C HIS A 562 -3.51 -3.65 13.80
N GLN A 563 -2.38 -4.17 14.28
CA GLN A 563 -1.23 -4.37 13.40
C GLN A 563 -1.41 -5.53 12.41
N LEU A 564 -1.96 -6.65 12.86
CA LEU A 564 -2.03 -7.89 12.07
C LEU A 564 -3.23 -7.93 11.12
N VAL A 565 -4.33 -7.29 11.52
CA VAL A 565 -5.60 -7.34 10.80
C VAL A 565 -5.90 -5.99 10.15
N ASN A 566 -6.16 -4.96 10.94
CA ASN A 566 -6.68 -3.69 10.40
C ASN A 566 -5.65 -2.91 9.59
N HIS A 567 -4.38 -3.01 9.95
CA HIS A 567 -3.26 -2.41 9.25
C HIS A 567 -2.70 -3.37 8.20
N TRP A 568 -2.03 -4.46 8.60
CA TRP A 568 -1.36 -5.36 7.66
C TRP A 568 -2.34 -6.05 6.70
N LEU A 569 -3.30 -6.83 7.19
CA LEU A 569 -4.17 -7.61 6.30
C LEU A 569 -5.05 -6.73 5.43
N ARG A 570 -5.88 -5.88 6.04
CA ARG A 570 -6.94 -5.12 5.36
C ARG A 570 -6.41 -4.01 4.46
N THR A 571 -5.18 -3.52 4.68
CA THR A 571 -4.55 -2.50 3.82
C THR A 571 -3.38 -3.05 3.00
N HIS A 572 -2.33 -3.58 3.63
CA HIS A 572 -1.13 -4.00 2.91
C HIS A 572 -1.38 -5.25 2.06
N ALA A 573 -1.78 -6.36 2.69
CA ALA A 573 -1.89 -7.65 2.03
C ALA A 573 -3.08 -7.72 1.05
N CYS A 574 -4.25 -7.20 1.43
CA CYS A 574 -5.45 -7.25 0.58
C CYS A 574 -5.36 -6.33 -0.64
N ILE A 575 -4.57 -5.26 -0.61
CA ILE A 575 -4.43 -4.34 -1.75
C ILE A 575 -3.44 -4.85 -2.79
N GLU A 576 -2.39 -5.58 -2.39
CA GLU A 576 -1.34 -6.06 -3.30
C GLU A 576 -1.89 -6.90 -4.49
N PRO A 577 -2.86 -7.83 -4.32
CA PRO A 577 -3.50 -8.52 -5.45
C PRO A 577 -4.18 -7.60 -6.47
N PHE A 578 -4.78 -6.49 -6.02
CA PHE A 578 -5.41 -5.52 -6.92
C PHE A 578 -4.37 -4.75 -7.73
N ILE A 579 -3.22 -4.42 -7.13
CA ILE A 579 -2.10 -3.78 -7.83
C ILE A 579 -1.57 -4.71 -8.92
N ILE A 580 -1.25 -5.95 -8.56
CA ILE A 580 -0.77 -6.96 -9.51
C ILE A 580 -1.79 -7.16 -10.64
N SER A 581 -3.08 -7.26 -10.31
CA SER A 581 -4.16 -7.43 -11.30
C SER A 581 -4.32 -6.21 -12.22
N ALA A 582 -4.27 -4.99 -11.68
CA ALA A 582 -4.40 -3.78 -12.46
C ALA A 582 -3.29 -3.65 -13.50
N HIS A 583 -2.04 -3.89 -13.11
CA HIS A 583 -0.91 -3.87 -14.04
C HIS A 583 -1.01 -5.00 -15.07
N ARG A 584 -1.43 -6.20 -14.68
CA ARG A 584 -1.54 -7.36 -15.60
C ARG A 584 -2.68 -7.23 -16.61
N GLN A 585 -3.79 -6.58 -16.27
CA GLN A 585 -5.02 -6.63 -17.08
C GLN A 585 -5.40 -5.29 -17.70
N LEU A 586 -4.96 -4.17 -17.15
CA LEU A 586 -5.30 -2.84 -17.66
C LEU A 586 -4.06 -2.19 -18.24
N SER A 587 -4.10 -1.89 -19.54
CA SER A 587 -3.05 -1.10 -20.18
C SER A 587 -2.90 0.26 -19.48
N ILE A 588 -1.71 0.86 -19.53
CA ILE A 588 -1.46 2.24 -19.09
C ILE A 588 -2.41 3.28 -19.74
N MET A 589 -2.96 2.96 -20.91
CA MET A 589 -3.98 3.78 -21.58
C MET A 589 -5.38 3.62 -20.99
N HIS A 590 -5.65 2.58 -20.20
CA HIS A 590 -6.98 2.31 -19.67
C HIS A 590 -7.39 3.40 -18.66
N PRO A 591 -8.60 3.99 -18.77
CA PRO A 591 -9.03 5.06 -17.87
C PRO A 591 -9.04 4.64 -16.40
N ILE A 592 -9.50 3.42 -16.09
CA ILE A 592 -9.44 2.87 -14.73
C ILE A 592 -8.01 2.66 -14.23
N PHE A 593 -7.05 2.28 -15.09
CA PHE A 593 -5.65 2.17 -14.67
C PHE A 593 -5.10 3.55 -14.28
N LYS A 594 -5.38 4.57 -15.10
CA LYS A 594 -4.97 5.95 -14.80
C LYS A 594 -5.58 6.46 -13.49
N LEU A 595 -6.84 6.12 -13.21
CA LEU A 595 -7.50 6.45 -11.95
C LEU A 595 -6.82 5.77 -10.75
N LEU A 596 -6.49 4.48 -10.86
CA LEU A 596 -5.99 3.70 -9.73
C LEU A 596 -4.48 3.87 -9.49
N LYS A 597 -3.67 4.08 -10.54
CA LYS A 597 -2.20 4.10 -10.47
C LYS A 597 -1.64 4.94 -9.31
N PRO A 598 -2.12 6.18 -9.04
CA PRO A 598 -1.59 6.98 -7.94
C PRO A 598 -1.78 6.35 -6.56
N HIS A 599 -2.82 5.55 -6.37
CA HIS A 599 -3.17 4.89 -5.11
C HIS A 599 -2.40 3.58 -4.86
N MET A 600 -1.68 3.08 -5.87
CA MET A 600 -0.90 1.84 -5.80
C MET A 600 0.57 2.08 -5.41
N ARG A 601 1.01 3.35 -5.53
CA ARG A 601 2.40 3.78 -5.37
C ARG A 601 3.00 3.23 -4.08
N TYR A 602 4.17 2.61 -4.20
CA TYR A 602 5.03 2.17 -3.09
C TYR A 602 4.51 0.98 -2.27
N ASN A 603 3.31 0.48 -2.53
CA ASN A 603 2.74 -0.62 -1.74
C ASN A 603 3.52 -1.94 -1.92
N MET A 604 3.90 -2.30 -3.15
CA MET A 604 4.61 -3.57 -3.39
C MET A 604 5.99 -3.59 -2.76
N GLU A 605 6.76 -2.49 -2.85
CA GLU A 605 8.10 -2.40 -2.24
C GLU A 605 8.01 -2.45 -0.71
N ILE A 606 7.08 -1.71 -0.08
CA ILE A 606 6.94 -1.78 1.38
C ILE A 606 6.49 -3.17 1.85
N ASN A 607 5.60 -3.83 1.10
CA ASN A 607 5.18 -5.19 1.41
C ASN A 607 6.33 -6.19 1.27
N ALA A 608 7.14 -6.07 0.22
CA ALA A 608 8.29 -6.94 0.02
C ALA A 608 9.32 -6.78 1.15
N ILE A 609 9.58 -5.54 1.58
CA ILE A 609 10.45 -5.25 2.72
C ILE A 609 9.83 -5.75 4.04
N ALA A 610 8.53 -5.60 4.24
CA ALA A 610 7.84 -6.13 5.42
C ALA A 610 8.00 -7.65 5.51
N ARG A 611 7.91 -8.37 4.38
CA ARG A 611 8.21 -9.81 4.33
C ARG A 611 9.67 -10.11 4.68
N GLN A 612 10.62 -9.21 4.46
CA GLN A 612 12.04 -9.46 4.77
C GLN A 612 12.40 -9.32 6.24
N PHE A 613 11.82 -8.38 7.00
CA PHE A 613 12.25 -8.15 8.40
C PHE A 613 11.12 -7.89 9.40
N LEU A 614 9.89 -7.59 8.94
CA LEU A 614 8.79 -7.21 9.81
C LEU A 614 7.95 -8.42 10.22
N ILE A 615 7.40 -9.15 9.25
CA ILE A 615 6.43 -10.24 9.45
C ILE A 615 7.00 -11.64 9.19
N ASN A 616 8.31 -11.77 8.96
CA ASN A 616 8.98 -13.06 8.84
C ASN A 616 9.18 -13.73 10.21
N ALA A 617 9.59 -15.00 10.16
CA ALA A 617 10.02 -15.75 11.34
C ALA A 617 11.15 -15.00 12.07
N GLY A 618 10.94 -14.69 13.35
CA GLY A 618 11.86 -13.91 14.17
C GLY A 618 11.94 -12.41 13.81
N GLY A 619 11.05 -11.93 12.95
CA GLY A 619 10.93 -10.52 12.58
C GLY A 619 10.45 -9.63 13.72
N VAL A 620 10.32 -8.33 13.44
CA VAL A 620 9.93 -7.32 14.43
C VAL A 620 8.55 -7.60 15.03
N ILE A 621 7.57 -8.03 14.23
CA ILE A 621 6.21 -8.33 14.73
C ILE A 621 6.24 -9.52 15.69
N GLU A 622 6.85 -10.64 15.31
CA GLU A 622 6.92 -11.80 16.19
C GLU A 622 7.70 -11.50 17.47
N SER A 623 8.74 -10.67 17.39
CA SER A 623 9.56 -10.31 18.55
C SER A 623 8.85 -9.35 19.50
N SER A 624 7.98 -8.46 19.00
CA SER A 624 7.45 -7.33 19.76
C SER A 624 5.97 -7.43 20.14
N PHE A 625 5.19 -8.29 19.49
CA PHE A 625 3.74 -8.44 19.73
C PHE A 625 3.45 -9.75 20.43
N THR A 626 2.51 -9.74 21.39
CA THR A 626 2.16 -10.88 22.24
C THR A 626 1.97 -12.22 21.49
N PRO A 627 1.29 -12.28 20.32
CA PRO A 627 1.09 -13.54 19.60
C PRO A 627 2.36 -14.23 19.10
N GLY A 628 3.48 -13.52 18.96
CA GLY A 628 4.76 -14.13 18.56
C GLY A 628 4.67 -14.85 17.21
N PRO A 629 5.22 -16.08 17.08
CA PRO A 629 5.10 -16.91 15.88
C PRO A 629 3.67 -17.23 15.41
N VAL A 630 2.65 -16.99 16.25
CA VAL A 630 1.24 -17.22 15.92
C VAL A 630 0.61 -15.99 15.22
N SER A 631 1.35 -14.90 15.08
CA SER A 631 0.83 -13.62 14.58
C SER A 631 0.11 -13.72 13.23
N LEU A 632 0.71 -14.37 12.23
CA LEU A 632 0.04 -14.47 10.92
C LEU A 632 -1.00 -15.59 10.84
N ASP A 633 -1.03 -16.52 11.79
CA ASP A 633 -2.15 -17.46 11.90
C ASP A 633 -3.44 -16.71 12.27
N ILE A 634 -3.35 -15.74 13.20
CA ILE A 634 -4.48 -14.86 13.57
C ILE A 634 -4.94 -14.07 12.34
N SER A 635 -3.98 -13.49 11.59
CA SER A 635 -4.28 -12.74 10.37
C SER A 635 -4.98 -13.61 9.32
N SER A 636 -4.52 -14.85 9.12
CA SER A 636 -5.12 -15.79 8.15
C SER A 636 -6.51 -16.26 8.56
N ALA A 637 -6.71 -16.61 9.83
CA ALA A 637 -8.04 -16.97 10.34
C ALA A 637 -9.04 -15.81 10.22
N PHE A 638 -8.61 -14.57 10.49
CA PHE A 638 -9.46 -13.40 10.28
C PHE A 638 -9.83 -13.22 8.80
N TYR A 639 -8.87 -13.43 7.89
CA TYR A 639 -9.13 -13.34 6.46
C TYR A 639 -10.19 -14.35 5.99
N GLU A 640 -10.12 -15.58 6.50
CA GLU A 640 -11.08 -16.65 6.20
C GLU A 640 -12.50 -16.33 6.71
N GLU A 641 -12.61 -15.93 7.98
CA GLU A 641 -13.91 -15.83 8.66
C GLU A 641 -14.60 -14.46 8.50
N HIS A 642 -13.84 -13.39 8.33
CA HIS A 642 -14.36 -12.02 8.49
C HIS A 642 -14.13 -11.11 7.29
N TRP A 643 -13.12 -11.35 6.45
CA TRP A 643 -12.78 -10.41 5.39
C TRP A 643 -13.77 -10.49 4.22
N ARG A 644 -14.33 -9.32 3.86
CA ARG A 644 -15.36 -9.19 2.82
C ARG A 644 -15.17 -7.88 2.08
N PHE A 645 -14.73 -7.95 0.82
CA PHE A 645 -14.47 -6.77 0.00
C PHE A 645 -15.66 -5.80 -0.08
N ASP A 646 -16.88 -6.33 -0.17
CA ASP A 646 -18.13 -5.55 -0.22
C ASP A 646 -18.44 -4.80 1.08
N GLN A 647 -17.78 -5.16 2.19
CA GLN A 647 -17.97 -4.56 3.52
C GLN A 647 -16.80 -3.67 3.95
N GLU A 648 -15.72 -3.55 3.16
CA GLU A 648 -14.57 -2.68 3.48
C GLU A 648 -14.85 -1.19 3.25
N GLY A 649 -15.90 -0.85 2.50
CA GLY A 649 -16.31 0.55 2.31
C GLY A 649 -16.81 1.15 3.63
N LEU A 650 -16.34 2.35 3.98
CA LEU A 650 -16.63 3.01 5.26
C LEU A 650 -18.14 3.01 5.63
N PRO A 651 -19.09 3.34 4.74
CA PRO A 651 -20.51 3.27 5.09
C PRO A 651 -20.99 1.86 5.44
N ALA A 652 -20.58 0.85 4.68
CA ALA A 652 -20.95 -0.54 4.91
C ALA A 652 -20.36 -1.07 6.22
N ASP A 653 -19.10 -0.73 6.51
CA ASP A 653 -18.42 -1.06 7.77
C ASP A 653 -19.16 -0.45 8.99
N LEU A 654 -19.52 0.83 8.92
CA LEU A 654 -20.25 1.51 10.00
C LEU A 654 -21.65 0.93 10.21
N ILE A 655 -22.39 0.66 9.12
CA ILE A 655 -23.71 0.02 9.20
C ILE A 655 -23.60 -1.35 9.85
N ARG A 656 -22.60 -2.15 9.46
CA ARG A 656 -22.36 -3.47 10.06
C ARG A 656 -22.09 -3.38 11.56
N ARG A 657 -21.20 -2.48 11.99
CA ARG A 657 -20.78 -2.38 13.40
C ARG A 657 -21.81 -1.72 14.31
N PHE A 658 -22.63 -0.81 13.79
CA PHE A 658 -23.56 -0.02 14.62
C PHE A 658 -25.03 -0.24 14.30
N ALA A 659 -25.37 -0.95 13.21
CA ALA A 659 -26.73 -1.10 12.69
C ALA A 659 -27.47 0.25 12.59
N ILE A 660 -26.76 1.31 12.18
CA ILE A 660 -27.36 2.62 11.96
C ILE A 660 -28.17 2.53 10.66
N PHE A 661 -29.47 2.29 10.78
CA PHE A 661 -30.38 2.67 9.72
C PHE A 661 -30.40 4.19 9.68
N CYS A 662 -29.67 4.78 8.73
CA CYS A 662 -29.87 6.17 8.35
C CYS A 662 -31.29 6.27 7.80
N TYR A 663 -32.23 6.74 8.63
CA TYR A 663 -33.52 7.23 8.16
C TYR A 663 -33.40 8.68 7.71
#